data_AF-A0A0Q7Z8V3-F1
#
_entry.id   AF-A0A0Q7Z8V3-F1
#
_cell.length_a   1.000
_cell.length_b   1.000
_cell.length_c   1.000
_cell.angle_alpha   90.00
_cell.angle_beta   90.00
_cell.angle_gamma   90.00
#
_symmetry.space_group_name_H-M   'P 1'
#
loop_
_entity.id
_entity.type
_entity.pdbx_description
1 polymer ?
#
loop_
_entity_poly.entity_id
_entity_poly.type
_entity_poly.pdbx_seq_one_letter_code
_entity_poly.pdbx_strand_id
1 'polypeptide(L)'
;MRPEILNPLFAALTDLKGVGPQLAKPLTRLGLERVVDVLFHLPTGLVQRYPIDRLDDAQVGQQIIVTLTAQEYRSGRSPRAPFGVEAFDSAGDHVRLVYFGRTAGLAKKLFPLGEVRRVSGRLDSYGDMRQIVHPDHVAEMDSAEAIATSESVYPLTEGLTNARLTQLVEIALERRPELTEWIDGPLLALREWPAWNEALTRAHASPHDAAAHDRLAYDEIFASQVALMLIRQGLRNRKGRAIVGDARLTGALRLPFGLTGAQERVGREIAADMGRDTPMLRMLQGDVGSGKTLVALRAMLAAVEAGTQAALLAPTEILARQHYATLQAMLAGLPVTIAILTGRDKGRVRESTLMGLADGSIDILVGTHAIFQEAVTYRDLALVVVDEQHRFGVAQRLMLTGKAARPPHLLVMTATPIPRTLLLANHGEMDVSRIDEMPPGRTPVDTRVVSVDRLDEVVDGLARHLASGAQAYWVCPLVAESETSELAAAEERAELLRLRLGADRVGLVHGRMKGPDKDAVMARFQAGEIGVLVATTVIEVGVDVPAASLMVIEHAENFGLAQLHQLRGRVGRGTAKSVCLLLRSQALSETARERLALMRDTNDGFVIAEKDLELRGGGELLGLKQSGDADYRVASPEQLVRLLPIAHDDARLFIERDGGIEGTRGEAVRLCLYLFERDAAVPLLRSG
;
A
#
# COMPACT_ATOMS: atom_id res chain seq x y z
N MET A 1 -22.53 16.75 -10.71
CA MET A 1 -23.47 15.81 -11.35
C MET A 1 -22.74 15.17 -12.50
N ARG A 2 -22.73 13.83 -12.57
CA ARG A 2 -21.99 13.06 -13.56
C ARG A 2 -22.45 13.42 -14.99
N PRO A 3 -21.52 13.59 -15.96
CA PRO A 3 -21.86 13.80 -17.37
C PRO A 3 -22.69 12.63 -17.92
N GLU A 4 -23.78 12.93 -18.64
CA GLU A 4 -24.73 11.91 -19.12
C GLU A 4 -24.10 10.86 -20.05
N ILE A 5 -23.07 11.26 -20.80
CA ILE A 5 -22.31 10.38 -21.70
C ILE A 5 -21.68 9.18 -20.97
N LEU A 6 -21.40 9.29 -19.66
CA LEU A 6 -20.83 8.21 -18.84
C LEU A 6 -21.89 7.32 -18.19
N ASN A 7 -23.18 7.70 -18.20
CA ASN A 7 -24.25 6.93 -17.55
C ASN A 7 -24.28 5.44 -17.94
N PRO A 8 -24.07 5.04 -19.21
CA PRO A 8 -24.04 3.63 -19.61
C PRO A 8 -22.99 2.80 -18.87
N LEU A 9 -21.85 3.40 -18.53
CA LEU A 9 -20.74 2.74 -17.85
C LEU A 9 -20.99 2.56 -16.34
N PHE A 10 -21.82 3.41 -15.74
CA PHE A 10 -22.11 3.34 -14.30
C PHE A 10 -23.44 2.65 -13.98
N ALA A 11 -24.11 2.07 -14.99
CA ALA A 11 -25.27 1.22 -14.78
C ALA A 11 -24.88 -0.02 -13.94
N ALA A 12 -25.79 -0.47 -13.07
CA ALA A 12 -25.58 -1.66 -12.27
C ALA A 12 -25.54 -2.91 -13.17
N LEU A 13 -24.65 -3.86 -12.86
CA LEU A 13 -24.57 -5.11 -13.62
C LEU A 13 -25.85 -5.93 -13.53
N THR A 14 -26.62 -5.79 -12.45
CA THR A 14 -27.94 -6.43 -12.29
C THR A 14 -28.97 -5.98 -13.33
N ASP A 15 -28.77 -4.82 -13.94
CA ASP A 15 -29.64 -4.30 -15.00
C ASP A 15 -29.26 -4.89 -16.38
N LEU A 16 -28.13 -5.61 -16.46
CA LEU A 16 -27.72 -6.31 -17.68
C LEU A 16 -28.53 -7.58 -17.88
N LYS A 17 -28.98 -7.78 -19.12
CA LYS A 17 -29.67 -8.99 -19.54
C LYS A 17 -28.76 -10.20 -19.31
N GLY A 18 -29.19 -11.10 -18.43
CA GLY A 18 -28.49 -12.33 -18.08
C GLY A 18 -27.72 -12.29 -16.75
N VAL A 19 -27.64 -11.15 -16.05
CA VAL A 19 -27.09 -11.10 -14.69
C VAL A 19 -28.23 -11.29 -13.69
N GLY A 20 -28.52 -12.54 -13.33
CA GLY A 20 -29.51 -12.87 -12.30
C GLY A 20 -28.94 -12.82 -10.86
N PRO A 21 -29.78 -12.99 -9.83
CA PRO A 21 -29.37 -12.97 -8.42
C PRO A 21 -28.27 -13.99 -8.06
N GLN A 22 -28.18 -15.08 -8.81
CA GLN A 22 -27.14 -16.12 -8.62
C GLN A 22 -25.76 -15.65 -9.10
N LEU A 23 -25.68 -14.84 -10.16
CA LEU A 23 -24.42 -14.30 -10.69
C LEU A 23 -23.98 -13.02 -9.98
N ALA A 24 -24.91 -12.28 -9.36
CA ALA A 24 -24.59 -11.07 -8.62
C ALA A 24 -23.59 -11.33 -7.47
N LYS A 25 -23.78 -12.41 -6.70
CA LYS A 25 -22.91 -12.73 -5.53
C LYS A 25 -21.44 -12.97 -5.94
N PRO A 26 -21.12 -13.84 -6.92
CA PRO A 26 -19.75 -13.98 -7.41
C PRO A 26 -19.15 -12.68 -7.94
N LEU A 27 -19.92 -11.88 -8.71
CA LEU A 27 -19.44 -10.61 -9.26
C LEU A 27 -19.10 -9.60 -8.15
N THR A 28 -19.95 -9.44 -7.14
CA THR A 28 -19.66 -8.59 -5.97
C THR A 28 -18.42 -9.05 -5.21
N ARG A 29 -18.14 -10.36 -5.12
CA ARG A 29 -16.90 -10.87 -4.49
C ARG A 29 -15.65 -10.46 -5.27
N LEU A 30 -15.75 -10.27 -6.59
CA LEU A 30 -14.69 -9.72 -7.43
C LEU A 30 -14.66 -8.18 -7.42
N GLY A 31 -15.57 -7.51 -6.70
CA GLY A 31 -15.69 -6.05 -6.72
C GLY A 31 -16.36 -5.50 -7.99
N LEU A 32 -17.03 -6.36 -8.76
CA LEU A 32 -17.69 -5.99 -10.02
C LEU A 32 -19.18 -5.72 -9.74
N GLU A 33 -19.56 -4.44 -9.70
CA GLU A 33 -20.95 -4.05 -9.45
C GLU A 33 -21.57 -3.27 -10.61
N ARG A 34 -20.74 -2.61 -11.43
CA ARG A 34 -21.14 -1.75 -12.55
C ARG A 34 -20.42 -2.14 -13.84
N VAL A 35 -20.93 -1.65 -14.97
CA VAL A 35 -20.35 -1.90 -16.30
C VAL A 35 -18.88 -1.47 -16.38
N VAL A 36 -18.53 -0.31 -15.80
CA VAL A 36 -17.16 0.22 -15.74
C VAL A 36 -16.22 -0.69 -14.97
N ASP A 37 -16.71 -1.38 -13.93
CA ASP A 37 -15.88 -2.28 -13.14
C ASP A 37 -15.48 -3.51 -14.00
N VAL A 38 -16.36 -3.98 -14.88
CA VAL A 38 -16.08 -5.06 -15.84
C VAL A 38 -15.11 -4.61 -16.93
N LEU A 39 -15.22 -3.37 -17.43
CA LEU A 39 -14.28 -2.80 -18.42
C LEU A 39 -12.84 -2.70 -17.88
N PHE A 40 -12.67 -2.53 -16.57
CA PHE A 40 -11.36 -2.47 -15.94
C PHE A 40 -10.92 -3.81 -15.34
N HIS A 41 -11.72 -4.87 -15.47
CA HIS A 41 -11.36 -6.23 -15.08
C HIS A 41 -10.57 -6.90 -16.21
N LEU A 42 -9.30 -6.54 -16.33
CA LEU A 42 -8.44 -6.96 -17.43
C LEU A 42 -8.02 -8.44 -17.31
N PRO A 43 -7.74 -9.12 -18.44
CA PRO A 43 -7.27 -10.50 -18.42
C PRO A 43 -5.84 -10.61 -17.88
N THR A 44 -5.53 -11.76 -17.28
CA THR A 44 -4.20 -12.07 -16.71
C THR A 44 -3.45 -13.14 -17.47
N GLY A 45 -4.13 -13.88 -18.35
CA GLY A 45 -3.53 -14.94 -19.15
C GLY A 45 -4.16 -15.04 -20.54
N LEU A 46 -3.50 -15.78 -21.42
CA LEU A 46 -3.97 -16.05 -22.77
C LEU A 46 -3.82 -17.54 -23.04
N VAL A 47 -4.92 -18.21 -23.37
CA VAL A 47 -4.88 -19.57 -23.90
C VAL A 47 -4.75 -19.46 -25.42
N GLN A 48 -3.62 -19.89 -25.95
CA GLN A 48 -3.45 -20.07 -27.39
C GLN A 48 -3.70 -21.53 -27.76
N ARG A 49 -4.50 -21.72 -28.80
CA ARG A 49 -4.90 -23.02 -29.33
C ARG A 49 -4.45 -23.14 -30.78
N TYR A 50 -3.78 -24.23 -31.09
CA TYR A 50 -3.22 -24.48 -32.41
C TYR A 50 -4.18 -25.38 -33.20
N PRO A 51 -4.80 -24.89 -34.29
CA PRO A 51 -5.53 -25.75 -35.21
C PRO A 51 -4.57 -26.75 -35.85
N ILE A 52 -4.92 -28.03 -35.79
CA ILE A 52 -4.19 -29.10 -36.45
C ILE A 52 -5.15 -29.97 -37.26
N ASP A 53 -4.70 -30.42 -38.42
CA ASP A 53 -5.46 -31.32 -39.28
C ASP A 53 -5.27 -32.80 -38.90
N ARG A 54 -4.13 -33.10 -38.26
CA ARG A 54 -3.68 -34.45 -37.90
C ARG A 54 -3.02 -34.45 -36.52
N LEU A 55 -3.29 -35.49 -35.72
CA LEU A 55 -2.67 -35.75 -34.44
C LEU A 55 -1.22 -36.20 -34.65
N ASP A 56 -0.28 -35.50 -34.02
CA ASP A 56 1.15 -35.78 -34.06
C ASP A 56 1.76 -35.60 -32.65
N ASP A 57 2.80 -36.36 -32.35
CA ASP A 57 3.51 -36.29 -31.07
C ASP A 57 4.25 -34.95 -30.90
N ALA A 58 4.52 -34.25 -32.01
CA ALA A 58 5.11 -32.92 -32.00
C ALA A 58 4.28 -31.86 -31.24
N GLN A 59 2.95 -32.05 -31.13
CA GLN A 59 2.07 -31.13 -30.39
C GLN A 59 1.75 -31.60 -28.97
N VAL A 60 2.38 -32.67 -28.47
CA VAL A 60 2.20 -33.09 -27.07
C VAL A 60 2.66 -31.98 -26.12
N GLY A 61 1.81 -31.68 -25.13
CA GLY A 61 1.93 -30.57 -24.19
C GLY A 61 1.26 -29.28 -24.65
N GLN A 62 0.77 -29.19 -25.89
CA GLN A 62 0.13 -27.99 -26.44
C GLN A 62 -1.41 -28.08 -26.37
N GLN A 63 -2.03 -26.90 -26.33
CA GLN A 63 -3.47 -26.74 -26.52
C GLN A 63 -3.78 -26.77 -28.01
N ILE A 64 -4.56 -27.74 -28.47
CA ILE A 64 -4.84 -27.95 -29.89
C ILE A 64 -6.33 -27.83 -30.21
N ILE A 65 -6.66 -27.54 -31.46
CA ILE A 65 -8.00 -27.69 -32.02
C ILE A 65 -7.91 -28.74 -33.13
N VAL A 66 -8.61 -29.85 -32.96
CA VAL A 66 -8.57 -30.99 -33.90
C VAL A 66 -9.97 -31.52 -34.17
N THR A 67 -10.19 -31.98 -35.39
CA THR A 67 -11.43 -32.65 -35.79
C THR A 67 -11.32 -34.14 -35.49
N LEU A 68 -12.24 -34.66 -34.68
CA LEU A 68 -12.21 -36.04 -34.20
C LEU A 68 -13.56 -36.73 -34.42
N THR A 69 -13.52 -38.03 -34.73
CA THR A 69 -14.68 -38.91 -34.78
C THR A 69 -14.59 -39.93 -33.66
N ALA A 70 -15.58 -39.93 -32.76
CA ALA A 70 -15.67 -40.89 -31.66
C ALA A 70 -16.13 -42.26 -32.19
N GLN A 71 -15.44 -43.33 -31.79
CA GLN A 71 -15.71 -44.70 -32.29
C GLN A 71 -16.07 -45.69 -31.18
N GLU A 72 -15.40 -45.61 -30.03
CA GLU A 72 -15.62 -46.54 -28.92
C GLU A 72 -15.67 -45.81 -27.58
N TYR A 73 -16.52 -46.29 -26.66
CA TYR A 73 -16.49 -45.88 -25.26
C TYR A 73 -15.78 -46.93 -24.42
N ARG A 74 -14.83 -46.50 -23.58
CA ARG A 74 -14.16 -47.36 -22.59
C ARG A 74 -14.48 -46.90 -21.18
N SER A 75 -15.31 -47.68 -20.50
CA SER A 75 -15.56 -47.48 -19.07
C SER A 75 -14.44 -48.10 -18.25
N GLY A 76 -13.93 -47.38 -17.25
CA GLY A 76 -12.96 -47.93 -16.32
C GLY A 76 -13.51 -49.11 -15.48
N ARG A 77 -12.63 -49.99 -15.01
CA ARG A 77 -12.98 -51.23 -14.28
C ARG A 77 -13.53 -51.02 -12.86
N SER A 78 -13.63 -49.77 -12.41
CA SER A 78 -14.06 -49.37 -11.06
C SER A 78 -14.88 -48.08 -11.14
N PRO A 79 -15.83 -47.80 -10.21
CA PRO A 79 -16.59 -46.55 -10.17
C PRO A 79 -15.75 -45.27 -10.08
N ARG A 80 -14.47 -45.39 -9.67
CA ARG A 80 -13.50 -44.27 -9.61
C ARG A 80 -12.56 -44.20 -10.83
N ALA A 81 -12.59 -45.19 -11.71
CA ALA A 81 -11.73 -45.21 -12.88
C ALA A 81 -12.27 -44.25 -13.96
N PRO A 82 -11.39 -43.59 -14.73
CA PRO A 82 -11.81 -42.63 -15.74
C PRO A 82 -12.62 -43.29 -16.85
N PHE A 83 -13.51 -42.51 -17.45
CA PHE A 83 -14.23 -42.84 -18.67
C PHE A 83 -13.43 -42.33 -19.86
N GLY A 84 -13.16 -43.20 -20.84
CA GLY A 84 -12.46 -42.89 -22.08
C GLY A 84 -13.41 -42.89 -23.27
N VAL A 85 -13.23 -41.95 -24.18
CA VAL A 85 -13.78 -42.00 -25.55
C VAL A 85 -12.61 -42.19 -26.50
N GLU A 86 -12.61 -43.30 -27.24
CA GLU A 86 -11.63 -43.53 -28.29
C GLU A 86 -12.08 -42.78 -29.54
N ALA A 87 -11.26 -41.83 -29.98
CA ALA A 87 -11.55 -40.99 -31.12
C ALA A 87 -10.36 -40.98 -32.10
N PHE A 88 -10.67 -40.70 -33.36
CA PHE A 88 -9.70 -40.70 -34.45
C PHE A 88 -9.81 -39.40 -35.24
N ASP A 89 -8.68 -38.89 -35.71
CA ASP A 89 -8.69 -37.78 -36.66
C ASP A 89 -9.02 -38.23 -38.09
N SER A 90 -8.99 -37.28 -39.02
CA SER A 90 -9.26 -37.54 -40.44
C SER A 90 -8.22 -38.45 -41.13
N ALA A 91 -7.00 -38.52 -40.60
CA ALA A 91 -5.92 -39.38 -41.10
C ALA A 91 -5.95 -40.79 -40.50
N GLY A 92 -6.78 -41.02 -39.48
CA GLY A 92 -6.90 -42.28 -38.76
C GLY A 92 -5.96 -42.42 -37.56
N ASP A 93 -5.31 -41.34 -37.13
CA ASP A 93 -4.50 -41.35 -35.91
C ASP A 93 -5.40 -41.33 -34.67
N HIS A 94 -4.95 -42.03 -33.63
CA HIS A 94 -5.75 -42.32 -32.44
C HIS A 94 -5.49 -41.36 -31.29
N VAL A 95 -6.56 -40.94 -30.60
CA VAL A 95 -6.48 -40.22 -29.32
C VAL A 95 -7.59 -40.69 -28.37
N ARG A 96 -7.27 -40.79 -27.09
CA ARG A 96 -8.25 -41.06 -26.04
C ARG A 96 -8.70 -39.76 -25.34
N LEU A 97 -9.99 -39.46 -25.36
CA LEU A 97 -10.56 -38.37 -24.56
C LEU A 97 -10.91 -38.90 -23.17
N VAL A 98 -10.31 -38.34 -22.12
CA VAL A 98 -10.40 -38.87 -20.75
C VAL A 98 -11.24 -37.97 -19.87
N TYR A 99 -12.25 -38.56 -19.22
CA TYR A 99 -13.17 -37.89 -18.31
C TYR A 99 -13.13 -38.57 -16.92
N PHE A 100 -12.78 -37.81 -15.88
CA PHE A 100 -12.77 -38.28 -14.50
C PHE A 100 -14.11 -38.02 -13.78
N GLY A 101 -14.41 -38.82 -12.76
CA GLY A 101 -15.58 -38.65 -11.90
C GLY A 101 -16.93 -38.98 -12.57
N ARG A 102 -18.01 -38.30 -12.15
CA ARG A 102 -19.39 -38.56 -12.62
C ARG A 102 -19.71 -37.93 -13.99
N THR A 103 -18.72 -37.74 -14.85
CA THR A 103 -18.85 -37.00 -16.12
C THR A 103 -19.06 -37.90 -17.35
N ALA A 104 -19.15 -39.23 -17.18
CA ALA A 104 -19.37 -40.16 -18.28
C ALA A 104 -20.65 -39.89 -19.10
N GLY A 105 -21.73 -39.42 -18.46
CA GLY A 105 -22.96 -39.03 -19.15
C GLY A 105 -22.79 -37.79 -20.03
N LEU A 106 -21.97 -36.82 -19.58
CA LEU A 106 -21.62 -35.64 -20.36
C LEU A 106 -20.75 -36.03 -21.56
N ALA A 107 -19.74 -36.87 -21.36
CA ALA A 107 -18.86 -37.34 -22.42
C ALA A 107 -19.63 -38.04 -23.56
N LYS A 108 -20.57 -38.95 -23.22
CA LYS A 108 -21.42 -39.62 -24.21
C LYS A 108 -22.34 -38.66 -24.97
N LYS A 109 -22.77 -37.57 -24.33
CA LYS A 109 -23.59 -36.54 -24.96
C LYS A 109 -22.77 -35.67 -25.93
N LEU A 110 -21.55 -35.31 -25.54
CA LEU A 110 -20.65 -34.49 -26.35
C LEU A 110 -20.05 -35.26 -27.53
N PHE A 111 -19.86 -36.58 -27.37
CA PHE A 111 -19.23 -37.45 -28.37
C PHE A 111 -20.11 -38.64 -28.78
N PRO A 112 -21.24 -38.44 -29.47
CA PRO A 112 -21.98 -39.54 -30.06
C PRO A 112 -21.09 -40.37 -31.00
N LEU A 113 -21.22 -41.69 -30.95
CA LEU A 113 -20.40 -42.59 -31.76
C LEU A 113 -20.70 -42.40 -33.25
N GLY A 114 -19.64 -42.32 -34.06
CA GLY A 114 -19.70 -42.09 -35.50
C GLY A 114 -19.86 -40.63 -35.91
N GLU A 115 -20.09 -39.71 -34.98
CA GLU A 115 -20.23 -38.29 -35.28
C GLU A 115 -18.87 -37.56 -35.24
N VAL A 116 -18.70 -36.62 -36.16
CA VAL A 116 -17.53 -35.74 -36.21
C VAL A 116 -17.75 -34.56 -35.27
N ARG A 117 -16.74 -34.26 -34.47
CA ARG A 117 -16.72 -33.12 -33.53
C ARG A 117 -15.41 -32.36 -33.66
N ARG A 118 -15.48 -31.04 -33.53
CA ARG A 118 -14.30 -30.19 -33.39
C ARG A 118 -13.98 -30.06 -31.90
N VAL A 119 -12.76 -30.44 -31.52
CA VAL A 119 -12.37 -30.61 -30.12
C VAL A 119 -11.19 -29.70 -29.81
N SER A 120 -11.29 -28.94 -28.72
CA SER A 120 -10.18 -28.23 -28.11
C SER A 120 -9.75 -28.93 -26.84
N GLY A 121 -8.46 -29.07 -26.64
CA GLY A 121 -7.90 -29.46 -25.36
C GLY A 121 -6.39 -29.66 -25.44
N ARG A 122 -5.77 -29.83 -24.27
CA ARG A 122 -4.36 -30.13 -24.18
C ARG A 122 -4.11 -31.57 -24.63
N LEU A 123 -3.29 -31.74 -25.67
CA LEU A 123 -2.82 -33.04 -26.10
C LEU A 123 -1.70 -33.48 -25.14
N ASP A 124 -1.94 -34.52 -24.36
CA ASP A 124 -0.94 -35.14 -23.49
C ASP A 124 -0.62 -36.55 -23.97
N SER A 125 0.45 -37.13 -23.44
CA SER A 125 0.81 -38.53 -23.66
C SER A 125 0.86 -39.27 -22.33
N TYR A 126 0.22 -40.45 -22.26
CA TYR A 126 0.30 -41.36 -21.13
C TYR A 126 0.82 -42.72 -21.61
N GLY A 127 2.10 -43.00 -21.36
CA GLY A 127 2.81 -44.10 -22.02
C GLY A 127 2.96 -43.81 -23.50
N ASP A 128 2.53 -44.75 -24.35
CA ASP A 128 2.54 -44.60 -25.81
C ASP A 128 1.18 -44.11 -26.37
N MET A 129 0.24 -43.73 -25.49
CA MET A 129 -1.11 -43.35 -25.88
C MET A 129 -1.33 -41.84 -25.75
N ARG A 130 -1.69 -41.20 -26.85
CA ARG A 130 -2.15 -39.81 -26.88
C ARG A 130 -3.50 -39.69 -26.20
N GLN A 131 -3.65 -38.66 -25.37
CA GLN A 131 -4.89 -38.39 -24.67
C GLN A 131 -5.17 -36.90 -24.55
N ILE A 132 -6.46 -36.55 -24.51
CA ILE A 132 -6.92 -35.22 -24.12
C ILE A 132 -7.75 -35.41 -22.86
N VAL A 133 -7.25 -34.91 -21.74
CA VAL A 133 -7.95 -34.98 -20.46
C VAL A 133 -8.91 -33.80 -20.37
N HIS A 134 -10.21 -34.09 -20.18
CA HIS A 134 -11.28 -33.09 -20.09
C HIS A 134 -11.17 -32.00 -21.17
N PRO A 135 -11.51 -32.29 -22.44
CA PRO A 135 -11.53 -31.30 -23.50
C PRO A 135 -12.24 -30.00 -23.09
N ASP A 136 -11.60 -28.86 -23.39
CA ASP A 136 -12.06 -27.52 -23.00
C ASP A 136 -13.31 -27.11 -23.79
N HIS A 137 -13.34 -27.43 -25.09
CA HIS A 137 -14.47 -27.16 -25.97
C HIS A 137 -14.75 -28.33 -26.90
N VAL A 138 -16.03 -28.60 -27.13
CA VAL A 138 -16.50 -29.60 -28.09
C VAL A 138 -17.64 -28.98 -28.88
N ALA A 139 -17.45 -28.82 -30.18
CA ALA A 139 -18.41 -28.21 -31.08
C ALA A 139 -18.78 -29.16 -32.22
N GLU A 140 -19.98 -28.98 -32.77
CA GLU A 140 -20.42 -29.68 -33.99
C GLU A 140 -19.74 -29.07 -35.21
N MET A 141 -19.49 -29.86 -36.26
CA MET A 141 -18.85 -29.35 -37.48
C MET A 141 -19.64 -28.23 -38.15
N ASP A 142 -20.97 -28.29 -38.08
CA ASP A 142 -21.89 -27.33 -38.71
C ASP A 142 -22.31 -26.20 -37.75
N SER A 143 -21.75 -26.14 -36.54
CA SER A 143 -22.08 -25.05 -35.61
C SER A 143 -21.48 -23.73 -36.11
N ALA A 144 -22.27 -22.65 -36.09
CA ALA A 144 -21.81 -21.32 -36.45
C ALA A 144 -20.70 -20.77 -35.52
N GLU A 145 -20.53 -21.36 -34.33
CA GLU A 145 -19.56 -20.97 -33.33
C GLU A 145 -18.22 -21.70 -33.55
N ALA A 146 -17.28 -21.04 -34.23
CA ALA A 146 -15.91 -21.54 -34.35
C ALA A 146 -15.18 -21.46 -33.00
N ILE A 147 -14.45 -22.52 -32.62
CA ILE A 147 -13.56 -22.48 -31.46
C ILE A 147 -12.47 -21.43 -31.71
N ALA A 148 -12.40 -20.42 -30.86
CA ALA A 148 -11.43 -19.34 -30.96
C ALA A 148 -9.99 -19.87 -30.76
N THR A 149 -9.07 -19.43 -31.63
CA THR A 149 -7.65 -19.79 -31.56
C THR A 149 -6.91 -19.11 -30.41
N SER A 150 -7.45 -18.02 -29.87
CA SER A 150 -6.94 -17.34 -28.69
C SER A 150 -8.09 -16.95 -27.78
N GLU A 151 -7.94 -17.18 -26.48
CA GLU A 151 -8.92 -16.78 -25.47
C GLU A 151 -8.23 -16.14 -24.27
N SER A 152 -8.69 -14.94 -23.92
CA SER A 152 -8.25 -14.23 -22.74
C SER A 152 -8.79 -14.89 -21.47
N VAL A 153 -7.92 -15.04 -20.48
CA VAL A 153 -8.22 -15.63 -19.18
C VAL A 153 -8.32 -14.53 -18.14
N TYR A 154 -9.47 -14.46 -17.48
CA TYR A 154 -9.75 -13.47 -16.45
C TYR A 154 -9.58 -14.04 -15.05
N PRO A 155 -9.30 -13.19 -14.04
CA PRO A 155 -9.47 -13.58 -12.64
C PRO A 155 -10.92 -13.98 -12.34
N LEU A 156 -11.13 -15.11 -11.66
CA LEU A 156 -12.45 -15.69 -11.39
C LEU A 156 -12.65 -15.98 -9.90
N THR A 157 -13.91 -16.09 -9.49
CA THR A 157 -14.34 -16.61 -8.18
C THR A 157 -15.24 -17.82 -8.34
N GLU A 158 -15.36 -18.63 -7.29
CA GLU A 158 -16.30 -19.76 -7.24
C GLU A 158 -17.72 -19.34 -7.69
N GLY A 159 -18.29 -20.08 -8.64
CA GLY A 159 -19.59 -19.81 -9.23
C GLY A 159 -19.57 -18.93 -10.49
N LEU A 160 -18.39 -18.49 -10.95
CA LEU A 160 -18.21 -17.75 -12.21
C LEU A 160 -17.24 -18.48 -13.15
N THR A 161 -17.61 -18.61 -14.42
CA THR A 161 -16.79 -19.25 -15.47
C THR A 161 -16.16 -18.20 -16.41
N ASN A 162 -15.00 -18.49 -17.00
CA ASN A 162 -14.33 -17.59 -17.96
C ASN A 162 -15.26 -17.16 -19.10
N ALA A 163 -15.92 -18.12 -19.77
CA ALA A 163 -16.87 -17.85 -20.86
C ALA A 163 -17.97 -16.85 -20.46
N ARG A 164 -18.50 -16.97 -19.24
CA ARG A 164 -19.53 -16.07 -18.74
C ARG A 164 -19.00 -14.66 -18.51
N LEU A 165 -17.78 -14.54 -18.00
CA LEU A 165 -17.13 -13.25 -17.80
C LEU A 165 -16.76 -12.59 -19.13
N THR A 166 -16.25 -13.35 -20.11
CA THR A 166 -16.00 -12.88 -21.48
C THR A 166 -17.27 -12.29 -22.11
N GLN A 167 -18.41 -12.95 -21.99
CA GLN A 167 -19.70 -12.41 -22.46
C GLN A 167 -20.07 -11.09 -21.78
N LEU A 168 -19.80 -10.94 -20.47
CA LEU A 168 -20.05 -9.69 -19.76
C LEU A 168 -19.11 -8.58 -20.23
N VAL A 169 -17.84 -8.91 -20.52
CA VAL A 169 -16.86 -7.98 -21.09
C VAL A 169 -17.31 -7.51 -22.47
N GLU A 170 -17.78 -8.40 -23.35
CA GLU A 170 -18.30 -8.03 -24.67
C GLU A 170 -19.49 -7.06 -24.55
N ILE A 171 -20.46 -7.36 -23.69
CA ILE A 171 -21.60 -6.47 -23.41
C ILE A 171 -21.14 -5.12 -22.84
N ALA A 172 -20.12 -5.12 -21.97
CA ALA A 172 -19.58 -3.91 -21.39
C ALA A 172 -18.86 -3.05 -22.44
N LEU A 173 -18.07 -3.70 -23.31
CA LEU A 173 -17.38 -3.07 -24.43
C LEU A 173 -18.41 -2.43 -25.38
N GLU A 174 -19.52 -3.08 -25.73
CA GLU A 174 -20.56 -2.50 -26.60
C GLU A 174 -21.21 -1.23 -26.02
N ARG A 175 -21.20 -1.06 -24.70
CA ARG A 175 -21.81 0.10 -24.01
C ARG A 175 -20.86 1.28 -23.85
N ARG A 176 -19.61 1.17 -24.30
CA ARG A 176 -18.63 2.25 -24.17
C ARG A 176 -19.01 3.45 -25.05
N PRO A 177 -19.07 4.68 -24.50
CA PRO A 177 -19.29 5.87 -25.30
C PRO A 177 -18.04 6.23 -26.12
N GLU A 178 -18.21 7.03 -27.17
CA GLU A 178 -17.09 7.70 -27.81
C GLU A 178 -16.62 8.86 -26.91
N LEU A 179 -15.43 8.73 -26.33
CA LEU A 179 -14.82 9.73 -25.47
C LEU A 179 -13.76 10.52 -26.23
N THR A 180 -13.69 11.82 -25.98
CA THR A 180 -12.62 12.67 -26.49
C THR A 180 -11.30 12.37 -25.77
N GLU A 181 -10.20 12.57 -26.48
CA GLU A 181 -8.85 12.32 -25.96
C GLU A 181 -8.46 13.37 -24.90
N TRP A 182 -7.96 12.90 -23.74
CA TRP A 182 -7.50 13.73 -22.63
C TRP A 182 -5.96 13.82 -22.53
N ILE A 183 -5.24 12.86 -23.12
CA ILE A 183 -3.78 12.87 -23.18
C ILE A 183 -3.31 13.97 -24.13
N ASP A 184 -2.22 14.68 -23.76
CA ASP A 184 -1.56 15.63 -24.67
C ASP A 184 -1.12 14.92 -25.96
N GLY A 185 -1.47 15.48 -27.13
CA GLY A 185 -1.24 14.85 -28.43
C GLY A 185 0.23 14.42 -28.68
N PRO A 186 1.23 15.28 -28.42
CA PRO A 186 2.64 14.91 -28.44
C PRO A 186 2.99 13.70 -27.56
N LEU A 187 2.44 13.61 -26.34
CA LEU A 187 2.69 12.49 -25.44
C LEU A 187 2.07 11.20 -25.98
N LEU A 188 0.82 11.28 -26.47
CA LEU A 188 0.12 10.14 -27.06
C LEU A 188 0.90 9.55 -28.24
N ALA A 189 1.40 10.42 -29.14
CA ALA A 189 2.20 10.01 -30.30
C ALA A 189 3.57 9.45 -29.90
N LEU A 190 4.26 10.07 -28.94
CA LEU A 190 5.56 9.61 -28.45
C LEU A 190 5.49 8.20 -27.83
N ARG A 191 4.37 7.87 -27.18
CA ARG A 191 4.17 6.58 -26.51
C ARG A 191 3.52 5.53 -27.41
N GLU A 192 3.13 5.90 -28.63
CA GLU A 192 2.40 5.04 -29.56
C GLU A 192 1.14 4.41 -28.92
N TRP A 193 0.50 5.17 -28.03
CA TRP A 193 -0.65 4.68 -27.30
C TRP A 193 -1.91 4.72 -28.17
N PRO A 194 -2.74 3.65 -28.15
CA PRO A 194 -4.04 3.67 -28.80
C PRO A 194 -4.98 4.68 -28.14
N ALA A 195 -6.02 5.10 -28.86
CA ALA A 195 -7.13 5.86 -28.28
C ALA A 195 -7.88 5.01 -27.24
N TRP A 196 -8.56 5.63 -26.28
CA TRP A 196 -9.18 4.94 -25.14
C TRP A 196 -10.07 3.74 -25.53
N ASN A 197 -10.94 3.89 -26.52
CA ASN A 197 -11.83 2.82 -27.00
C ASN A 197 -11.07 1.64 -27.64
N GLU A 198 -9.99 1.93 -28.35
CA GLU A 198 -9.12 0.93 -28.94
C GLU A 198 -8.27 0.24 -27.86
N ALA A 199 -7.77 1.01 -26.88
CA ALA A 199 -7.02 0.51 -25.74
C ALA A 199 -7.82 -0.53 -24.95
N LEU A 200 -9.08 -0.26 -24.62
CA LEU A 200 -9.97 -1.23 -23.96
C LEU A 200 -10.12 -2.53 -24.78
N THR A 201 -10.40 -2.38 -26.08
CA THR A 201 -10.60 -3.53 -26.96
C THR A 201 -9.33 -4.39 -27.04
N ARG A 202 -8.17 -3.76 -27.21
CA ARG A 202 -6.87 -4.43 -27.29
C ARG A 202 -6.43 -5.07 -25.98
N ALA A 203 -6.63 -4.39 -24.85
CA ALA A 203 -6.30 -4.90 -23.52
C ALA A 203 -7.11 -6.15 -23.16
N HIS A 204 -8.40 -6.21 -23.56
CA HIS A 204 -9.23 -7.40 -23.40
C HIS A 204 -8.92 -8.51 -24.41
N ALA A 205 -8.46 -8.16 -25.62
CA ALA A 205 -8.06 -9.13 -26.62
C ALA A 205 -6.73 -9.84 -26.28
N SER A 206 -5.81 -9.16 -25.61
CA SER A 206 -4.53 -9.74 -25.20
C SER A 206 -3.97 -9.11 -23.92
N PRO A 207 -3.62 -9.91 -22.90
CA PRO A 207 -2.89 -9.41 -21.73
C PRO A 207 -1.43 -9.04 -22.04
N HIS A 208 -0.92 -9.38 -23.23
CA HIS A 208 0.44 -9.07 -23.65
C HIS A 208 0.54 -7.73 -24.41
N ASP A 209 -0.58 -7.05 -24.67
CA ASP A 209 -0.56 -5.73 -25.32
C ASP A 209 -0.14 -4.65 -24.30
N ALA A 210 1.17 -4.52 -24.11
CA ALA A 210 1.74 -3.59 -23.15
C ALA A 210 1.33 -2.12 -23.43
N ALA A 211 1.14 -1.73 -24.69
CA ALA A 211 0.75 -0.36 -25.04
C ALA A 211 -0.68 -0.05 -24.60
N ALA A 212 -1.61 -0.97 -24.82
CA ALA A 212 -3.00 -0.82 -24.37
C ALA A 212 -3.13 -0.83 -22.84
N HIS A 213 -2.42 -1.74 -22.16
CA HIS A 213 -2.41 -1.83 -20.70
C HIS A 213 -1.75 -0.61 -20.05
N ASP A 214 -0.60 -0.15 -20.59
CA ASP A 214 0.07 1.06 -20.09
C ASP A 214 -0.78 2.31 -20.32
N ARG A 215 -1.49 2.39 -21.45
CA ARG A 215 -2.42 3.49 -21.72
C ARG A 215 -3.53 3.57 -20.67
N LEU A 216 -4.20 2.46 -20.35
CA LEU A 216 -5.28 2.46 -19.37
C LEU A 216 -4.77 2.71 -17.94
N ALA A 217 -3.60 2.16 -17.60
CA ALA A 217 -2.91 2.44 -16.34
C ALA A 217 -2.56 3.94 -16.23
N TYR A 218 -2.04 4.53 -17.31
CA TYR A 218 -1.75 5.96 -17.39
C TYR A 218 -3.00 6.79 -17.13
N ASP A 219 -4.13 6.46 -17.76
CA ASP A 219 -5.38 7.22 -17.64
C ASP A 219 -5.83 7.34 -16.18
N GLU A 220 -5.74 6.24 -15.41
CA GLU A 220 -6.08 6.21 -13.99
C GLU A 220 -5.13 7.06 -13.13
N ILE A 221 -3.83 6.98 -13.42
CA ILE A 221 -2.79 7.74 -12.73
C ILE A 221 -2.95 9.23 -13.03
N PHE A 222 -3.16 9.59 -14.29
CA PHE A 222 -3.36 10.95 -14.74
C PHE A 222 -4.60 11.58 -14.09
N ALA A 223 -5.74 10.88 -14.07
CA ALA A 223 -6.94 11.36 -13.37
C ALA A 223 -6.66 11.64 -11.89
N SER A 224 -5.91 10.76 -11.23
CA SER A 224 -5.52 10.92 -9.83
C SER A 224 -4.59 12.12 -9.61
N GLN A 225 -3.61 12.32 -10.50
CA GLN A 225 -2.69 13.46 -10.44
C GLN A 225 -3.40 14.79 -10.69
N VAL A 226 -4.25 14.87 -11.72
CA VAL A 226 -5.06 16.08 -11.98
C VAL A 226 -5.95 16.42 -10.79
N ALA A 227 -6.65 15.43 -10.21
CA ALA A 227 -7.50 15.65 -9.04
C ALA A 227 -6.70 16.22 -7.85
N LEU A 228 -5.53 15.66 -7.56
CA LEU A 228 -4.65 16.15 -6.49
C LEU A 228 -4.17 17.59 -6.74
N MET A 229 -3.81 17.91 -7.99
CA MET A 229 -3.37 19.27 -8.35
C MET A 229 -4.50 20.29 -8.23
N LEU A 230 -5.73 19.94 -8.64
CA LEU A 230 -6.91 20.79 -8.50
C LEU A 230 -7.30 21.04 -7.04
N ILE A 231 -7.28 19.99 -6.22
CA ILE A 231 -7.48 20.11 -4.76
C ILE A 231 -6.46 21.11 -4.19
N ARG A 232 -5.20 21.01 -4.62
CA ARG A 232 -4.14 21.91 -4.17
C ARG A 232 -4.31 23.34 -4.66
N GLN A 233 -4.69 23.55 -5.92
CA GLN A 233 -4.95 24.88 -6.46
C GLN A 233 -6.12 25.52 -5.70
N GLY A 234 -7.18 24.76 -5.42
CA GLY A 234 -8.28 25.20 -4.57
C GLY A 234 -7.84 25.59 -3.14
N LEU A 235 -6.88 24.86 -2.56
CA LEU A 235 -6.29 25.19 -1.26
C LEU A 235 -5.34 26.40 -1.32
N ARG A 236 -4.55 26.57 -2.39
CA ARG A 236 -3.65 27.71 -2.61
C ARG A 236 -4.41 29.01 -2.88
N ASN A 237 -5.53 28.92 -3.59
CA ASN A 237 -6.40 30.07 -3.87
C ASN A 237 -7.11 30.58 -2.60
N ARG A 238 -7.19 29.75 -1.55
CA ARG A 238 -7.62 30.22 -0.22
C ARG A 238 -6.46 30.96 0.43
N LYS A 239 -6.68 32.25 0.73
CA LYS A 239 -5.73 33.04 1.53
C LYS A 239 -5.50 32.35 2.87
N GLY A 240 -4.26 31.92 3.09
CA GLY A 240 -3.76 31.43 4.36
C GLY A 240 -3.48 32.60 5.31
N ARG A 241 -2.65 32.34 6.31
CA ARG A 241 -2.16 33.36 7.23
C ARG A 241 -0.64 33.26 7.27
N ALA A 242 0.07 34.32 6.87
CA ALA A 242 1.50 34.38 7.14
C ALA A 242 1.76 34.29 8.67
N ILE A 243 2.60 33.35 9.06
CA ILE A 243 3.09 33.16 10.43
C ILE A 243 4.55 33.56 10.44
N VAL A 244 4.85 34.68 11.10
CA VAL A 244 6.20 35.17 11.34
C VAL A 244 6.36 35.35 12.85
N GLY A 245 7.15 34.47 13.46
CA GLY A 245 7.50 34.57 14.87
C GLY A 245 8.50 35.69 15.14
N ASP A 246 8.46 36.27 16.34
CA ASP A 246 9.39 37.32 16.80
C ASP A 246 10.70 36.76 17.37
N ALA A 247 10.87 35.44 17.31
CA ALA A 247 11.99 34.67 17.86
C ALA A 247 12.15 34.72 19.38
N ARG A 248 11.17 35.26 20.12
CA ARG A 248 11.22 35.39 21.59
C ARG A 248 11.20 34.04 22.29
N LEU A 249 10.37 33.10 21.86
CA LEU A 249 10.25 31.76 22.43
C LEU A 249 11.28 30.80 21.83
N THR A 250 11.46 30.85 20.51
CA THR A 250 12.42 30.00 19.80
C THR A 250 13.87 30.33 20.18
N GLY A 251 14.21 31.60 20.40
CA GLY A 251 15.53 32.03 20.87
C GLY A 251 15.76 31.81 22.38
N ALA A 252 14.70 31.72 23.17
CA ALA A 252 14.77 31.40 24.59
C ALA A 252 14.89 29.89 24.89
N LEU A 253 14.66 29.04 23.88
CA LEU A 253 14.76 27.59 24.01
C LEU A 253 16.19 27.17 24.37
N ARG A 254 16.38 26.59 25.55
CA ARG A 254 17.67 26.08 26.03
C ARG A 254 17.73 24.57 25.84
N LEU A 255 18.53 24.14 24.89
CA LEU A 255 18.74 22.72 24.61
C LEU A 255 20.10 22.27 25.18
N PRO A 256 20.21 21.02 25.67
CA PRO A 256 21.48 20.47 26.14
C PRO A 256 22.45 20.10 25.01
N PHE A 257 22.08 20.35 23.75
CA PHE A 257 22.85 20.04 22.54
C PHE A 257 22.66 21.14 21.48
N GLY A 258 23.62 21.26 20.56
CA GLY A 258 23.52 22.13 19.39
C GLY A 258 22.66 21.53 18.29
N LEU A 259 22.09 22.38 17.44
CA LEU A 259 21.40 21.95 16.22
C LEU A 259 22.42 21.48 15.17
N THR A 260 22.02 20.52 14.35
CA THR A 260 22.77 20.14 13.14
C THR A 260 22.57 21.17 12.04
N GLY A 261 23.47 21.23 11.04
CA GLY A 261 23.33 22.11 9.89
C GLY A 261 22.04 21.81 9.11
N ALA A 262 21.70 20.53 9.00
CA ALA A 262 20.44 20.07 8.41
C ALA A 262 19.20 20.55 9.19
N GLN A 263 19.20 20.47 10.53
CA GLN A 263 18.09 20.96 11.36
C GLN A 263 17.92 22.48 11.26
N GLU A 264 19.02 23.24 11.17
CA GLU A 264 18.95 24.68 10.95
C GLU A 264 18.41 25.04 9.57
N ARG A 265 18.93 24.40 8.52
CA ARG A 265 18.49 24.60 7.13
C ARG A 265 17.00 24.32 6.98
N VAL A 266 16.56 23.15 7.42
CA VAL A 266 15.16 22.74 7.36
C VAL A 266 14.27 23.64 8.22
N GLY A 267 14.75 24.07 9.40
CA GLY A 267 14.04 25.05 10.22
C GLY A 267 13.80 26.37 9.50
N ARG A 268 14.79 26.88 8.74
CA ARG A 268 14.64 28.09 7.92
C ARG A 268 13.68 27.89 6.76
N GLU A 269 13.71 26.73 6.08
CA GLU A 269 12.78 26.39 5.00
C GLU A 269 11.33 26.41 5.48
N ILE A 270 11.05 25.74 6.61
CA ILE A 270 9.71 25.71 7.21
C ILE A 270 9.27 27.12 7.63
N ALA A 271 10.13 27.89 8.30
CA ALA A 271 9.81 29.25 8.72
C ALA A 271 9.52 30.18 7.54
N ALA A 272 10.30 30.09 6.46
CA ALA A 272 10.08 30.89 5.25
C ALA A 272 8.75 30.55 4.56
N ASP A 273 8.38 29.27 4.56
CA ASP A 273 7.12 28.80 3.96
C ASP A 273 5.90 29.17 4.82
N MET A 274 6.04 29.08 6.14
CA MET A 274 5.05 29.58 7.10
C MET A 274 4.82 31.09 6.99
N GLY A 275 5.85 31.85 6.61
CA GLY A 275 5.76 33.30 6.41
C GLY A 275 5.00 33.74 5.14
N ARG A 276 4.50 32.81 4.32
CA ARG A 276 3.74 33.12 3.09
C ARG A 276 2.25 33.27 3.38
N ASP A 277 1.56 34.02 2.52
CA ASP A 277 0.10 34.19 2.56
C ASP A 277 -0.68 32.95 2.06
N THR A 278 0.03 31.87 1.71
CA THR A 278 -0.53 30.57 1.31
C THR A 278 -0.27 29.51 2.37
N PRO A 279 -1.23 28.62 2.68
CA PRO A 279 -0.99 27.56 3.64
C PRO A 279 0.16 26.65 3.20
N MET A 280 1.11 26.42 4.11
CA MET A 280 2.22 25.49 3.89
C MET A 280 1.68 24.05 3.85
N LEU A 281 2.17 23.26 2.91
CA LEU A 281 1.97 21.81 2.86
C LEU A 281 3.33 21.14 2.66
N ARG A 282 3.97 20.76 3.77
CA ARG A 282 5.37 20.32 3.75
C ARG A 282 5.55 19.00 4.48
N MET A 283 6.36 18.11 3.91
CA MET A 283 6.82 16.89 4.56
C MET A 283 8.23 17.08 5.11
N LEU A 284 8.38 16.89 6.41
CA LEU A 284 9.63 16.78 7.12
C LEU A 284 10.08 15.32 7.14
N GLN A 285 11.06 15.00 6.29
CA GLN A 285 11.69 13.68 6.24
C GLN A 285 13.00 13.67 7.01
N GLY A 286 13.24 12.60 7.74
CA GLY A 286 14.52 12.38 8.40
C GLY A 286 14.51 11.04 9.10
N ASP A 287 15.70 10.47 9.30
CA ASP A 287 15.81 9.15 9.93
C ASP A 287 15.26 9.15 11.38
N VAL A 288 14.98 7.98 11.92
CA VAL A 288 14.54 7.80 13.31
C VAL A 288 15.57 8.47 14.23
N GLY A 289 15.15 9.47 15.01
CA GLY A 289 16.03 10.20 15.93
C GLY A 289 16.92 11.28 15.29
N SER A 290 16.63 11.72 14.05
CA SER A 290 17.30 12.87 13.43
C SER A 290 16.90 14.24 14.02
N GLY A 291 16.00 14.26 15.02
CA GLY A 291 15.52 15.49 15.66
C GLY A 291 14.30 16.14 14.99
N LYS A 292 13.48 15.37 14.25
CA LYS A 292 12.23 15.87 13.63
C LYS A 292 11.31 16.61 14.61
N THR A 293 11.10 16.04 15.80
CA THR A 293 10.26 16.64 16.87
C THR A 293 10.74 18.03 17.27
N LEU A 294 12.06 18.26 17.27
CA LEU A 294 12.63 19.56 17.62
C LEU A 294 12.38 20.61 16.53
N VAL A 295 12.53 20.23 15.27
CA VAL A 295 12.21 21.09 14.13
C VAL A 295 10.72 21.46 14.15
N ALA A 296 9.85 20.48 14.38
CA ALA A 296 8.41 20.73 14.54
C ALA A 296 8.08 21.61 15.75
N LEU A 297 8.75 21.42 16.89
CA LEU A 297 8.57 22.27 18.07
C LEU A 297 8.90 23.73 17.76
N ARG A 298 10.01 24.00 17.05
CA ARG A 298 10.38 25.37 16.65
C ARG A 298 9.32 25.99 15.74
N ALA A 299 8.73 25.23 14.82
CA ALA A 299 7.62 25.68 13.99
C ALA A 299 6.36 25.99 14.83
N MET A 300 6.02 25.14 15.80
CA MET A 300 4.91 25.39 16.73
C MET A 300 5.15 26.64 17.57
N LEU A 301 6.38 26.87 18.06
CA LEU A 301 6.72 28.08 18.81
C LEU A 301 6.61 29.34 17.96
N ALA A 302 7.00 29.30 16.68
CA ALA A 302 6.80 30.44 15.78
C ALA A 302 5.30 30.78 15.59
N ALA A 303 4.42 29.77 15.58
CA ALA A 303 2.98 29.98 15.56
C ALA A 303 2.47 30.64 16.88
N VAL A 304 2.98 30.18 18.02
CA VAL A 304 2.65 30.77 19.34
C VAL A 304 3.16 32.21 19.45
N GLU A 305 4.37 32.49 18.97
CA GLU A 305 4.93 33.86 18.89
C GLU A 305 4.04 34.79 18.05
N ALA A 306 3.42 34.28 16.99
CA ALA A 306 2.45 35.02 16.17
C ALA A 306 1.04 35.14 16.80
N GLY A 307 0.87 34.72 18.05
CA GLY A 307 -0.39 34.80 18.79
C GLY A 307 -1.43 33.76 18.38
N THR A 308 -1.00 32.59 17.90
CA THR A 308 -1.89 31.50 17.44
C THR A 308 -1.62 30.20 18.17
N GLN A 309 -2.51 29.23 17.97
CA GLN A 309 -2.39 27.89 18.52
C GLN A 309 -1.81 26.91 17.49
N ALA A 310 -1.13 25.90 18.00
CA ALA A 310 -0.64 24.77 17.22
C ALA A 310 -1.14 23.43 17.77
N ALA A 311 -1.21 22.42 16.91
CA ALA A 311 -1.57 21.06 17.29
C ALA A 311 -0.55 20.05 16.78
N LEU A 312 -0.22 19.04 17.60
CA LEU A 312 0.60 17.88 17.24
C LEU A 312 -0.26 16.61 17.34
N LEU A 313 -0.43 15.95 16.20
CA LEU A 313 -1.14 14.69 16.07
C LEU A 313 -0.17 13.52 16.09
N ALA A 314 -0.42 12.56 16.96
CA ALA A 314 0.31 11.30 17.04
C ALA A 314 -0.62 10.10 16.71
N PRO A 315 -0.08 9.00 16.15
CA PRO A 315 -0.88 7.87 15.69
C PRO A 315 -1.48 7.06 16.84
N THR A 316 -0.81 7.05 18.00
CA THR A 316 -1.23 6.29 19.18
C THR A 316 -1.17 7.15 20.42
N GLU A 317 -1.92 6.74 21.45
CA GLU A 317 -1.91 7.42 22.75
C GLU A 317 -0.51 7.42 23.39
N ILE A 318 0.25 6.33 23.21
CA ILE A 318 1.60 6.20 23.78
C ILE A 318 2.53 7.23 23.17
N LEU A 319 2.52 7.37 21.83
CA LEU A 319 3.32 8.42 21.16
C LEU A 319 2.85 9.82 21.54
N ALA A 320 1.53 10.06 21.67
CA ALA A 320 1.00 11.36 22.10
C ALA A 320 1.53 11.74 23.49
N ARG A 321 1.51 10.81 24.46
CA ARG A 321 2.03 11.04 25.82
C ARG A 321 3.54 11.26 25.83
N GLN A 322 4.28 10.53 25.00
CA GLN A 322 5.72 10.69 24.87
C GLN A 322 6.10 12.06 24.27
N HIS A 323 5.42 12.48 23.21
CA HIS A 323 5.60 13.83 22.65
C HIS A 323 5.26 14.88 23.69
N TYR A 324 4.12 14.75 24.37
CA TYR A 324 3.74 15.67 25.44
C TYR A 324 4.82 15.80 26.52
N ALA A 325 5.33 14.68 27.06
CA ALA A 325 6.38 14.69 28.08
C ALA A 325 7.69 15.30 27.56
N THR A 326 8.09 14.97 26.33
CA THR A 326 9.31 15.49 25.69
C THR A 326 9.22 17.00 25.47
N LEU A 327 8.11 17.47 24.92
CA LEU A 327 7.87 18.89 24.66
C LEU A 327 7.75 19.66 25.98
N GLN A 328 7.07 19.12 26.99
CA GLN A 328 6.98 19.74 28.31
C GLN A 328 8.37 19.92 28.95
N ALA A 329 9.25 18.94 28.83
CA ALA A 329 10.63 19.06 29.32
C ALA A 329 11.44 20.10 28.53
N MET A 330 11.32 20.13 27.20
CA MET A 330 11.99 21.12 26.35
C MET A 330 11.49 22.55 26.58
N LEU A 331 10.21 22.72 26.93
CA LEU A 331 9.56 24.00 27.18
C LEU A 331 9.70 24.49 28.63
N ALA A 332 10.40 23.76 29.49
CA ALA A 332 10.56 24.12 30.88
C ALA A 332 11.15 25.54 31.03
N GLY A 333 10.43 26.42 31.73
CA GLY A 333 10.83 27.81 31.94
C GLY A 333 10.38 28.79 30.85
N LEU A 334 9.68 28.33 29.80
CA LEU A 334 9.04 29.19 28.81
C LEU A 334 7.57 29.45 29.17
N PRO A 335 7.01 30.64 28.85
CA PRO A 335 5.61 30.95 29.09
C PRO A 335 4.73 30.35 27.97
N VAL A 336 4.74 29.01 27.86
CA VAL A 336 3.98 28.26 26.85
C VAL A 336 3.17 27.17 27.55
N THR A 337 1.86 27.20 27.36
CA THR A 337 0.93 26.23 27.93
C THR A 337 0.69 25.09 26.93
N ILE A 338 1.10 23.88 27.31
CA ILE A 338 0.88 22.66 26.52
C ILE A 338 -0.11 21.74 27.22
N ALA A 339 -1.04 21.17 26.47
CA ALA A 339 -2.00 20.18 26.95
C ALA A 339 -1.99 18.90 26.11
N ILE A 340 -2.59 17.84 26.64
CA ILE A 340 -2.77 16.57 25.94
C ILE A 340 -4.24 16.17 25.90
N LEU A 341 -4.70 15.67 24.75
CA LEU A 341 -6.05 15.13 24.58
C LEU A 341 -6.03 13.79 23.83
N THR A 342 -6.48 12.74 24.54
CA THR A 342 -6.53 11.35 24.07
C THR A 342 -7.94 10.79 24.22
N GLY A 343 -8.19 9.60 23.66
CA GLY A 343 -9.49 8.93 23.78
C GLY A 343 -9.85 8.47 25.20
N ARG A 344 -8.88 8.38 26.12
CA ARG A 344 -9.08 7.94 27.52
C ARG A 344 -9.43 9.08 28.47
N ASP A 345 -9.18 10.33 28.09
CA ASP A 345 -9.43 11.49 28.95
C ASP A 345 -10.94 11.72 29.08
N LYS A 346 -11.46 11.65 30.32
CA LYS A 346 -12.90 11.75 30.63
C LYS A 346 -13.17 12.77 31.74
N GLY A 347 -14.41 13.25 31.79
CA GLY A 347 -14.90 14.15 32.84
C GLY A 347 -14.21 15.50 32.84
N ARG A 348 -13.95 16.03 34.04
CA ARG A 348 -13.53 17.42 34.27
C ARG A 348 -12.21 17.82 33.60
N VAL A 349 -11.27 16.89 33.48
CA VAL A 349 -9.97 17.14 32.81
C VAL A 349 -10.18 17.43 31.32
N ARG A 350 -11.02 16.63 30.66
CA ARG A 350 -11.37 16.83 29.25
C ARG A 350 -12.09 18.16 29.07
N GLU A 351 -13.10 18.46 29.89
CA GLU A 351 -13.83 19.73 29.82
C GLU A 351 -12.91 20.94 29.99
N SER A 352 -12.02 20.91 30.97
CA SER A 352 -11.05 22.00 31.19
C SER A 352 -10.11 22.21 29.99
N THR A 353 -9.69 21.11 29.34
CA THR A 353 -8.84 21.16 28.15
C THR A 353 -9.59 21.76 26.96
N LEU A 354 -10.85 21.36 26.75
CA LEU A 354 -11.69 21.91 25.68
C LEU A 354 -11.98 23.40 25.88
N MET A 355 -12.27 23.82 27.11
CA MET A 355 -12.45 25.23 27.45
C MET A 355 -11.17 26.04 27.22
N GLY A 356 -10.02 25.51 27.67
CA GLY A 356 -8.73 26.19 27.50
C GLY A 356 -8.29 26.31 26.04
N LEU A 357 -8.71 25.38 25.17
CA LEU A 357 -8.48 25.49 23.73
C LEU A 357 -9.36 26.56 23.09
N ALA A 358 -10.63 26.62 23.49
CA ALA A 358 -11.60 27.56 22.96
C ALA A 358 -11.34 29.02 23.41
N ASP A 359 -10.81 29.23 24.62
CA ASP A 359 -10.43 30.56 25.12
C ASP A 359 -9.00 30.98 24.76
N GLY A 360 -8.17 30.03 24.31
CA GLY A 360 -6.79 30.25 23.89
C GLY A 360 -5.76 30.29 25.03
N SER A 361 -6.10 29.82 26.23
CA SER A 361 -5.15 29.63 27.33
C SER A 361 -4.19 28.46 27.10
N ILE A 362 -4.54 27.52 26.21
CA ILE A 362 -3.65 26.45 25.74
C ILE A 362 -3.05 26.85 24.39
N ASP A 363 -1.72 26.92 24.32
CA ASP A 363 -0.98 27.31 23.11
C ASP A 363 -0.74 26.12 22.17
N ILE A 364 -0.39 24.96 22.75
CA ILE A 364 -0.06 23.74 21.99
C ILE A 364 -0.90 22.57 22.51
N LEU A 365 -1.61 21.88 21.60
CA LEU A 365 -2.31 20.64 21.91
C LEU A 365 -1.60 19.43 21.31
N VAL A 366 -1.25 18.46 22.14
CA VAL A 366 -0.79 17.15 21.68
C VAL A 366 -1.93 16.15 21.78
N GLY A 367 -2.11 15.29 20.80
CA GLY A 367 -3.14 14.27 20.94
C GLY A 367 -3.22 13.25 19.82
N THR A 368 -4.23 12.41 19.92
CA THR A 368 -4.59 11.42 18.89
C THR A 368 -5.68 12.00 18.00
N HIS A 369 -6.31 11.17 17.16
CA HIS A 369 -7.51 11.54 16.38
C HIS A 369 -8.62 12.24 17.20
N ALA A 370 -8.61 12.10 18.54
CA ALA A 370 -9.49 12.81 19.45
C ALA A 370 -9.46 14.35 19.27
N ILE A 371 -8.35 14.94 18.83
CA ILE A 371 -8.20 16.40 18.67
C ILE A 371 -9.03 16.99 17.53
N PHE A 372 -9.62 16.14 16.67
CA PHE A 372 -10.45 16.57 15.54
C PHE A 372 -11.93 16.19 15.67
N GLN A 373 -12.33 15.62 16.80
CA GLN A 373 -13.75 15.37 17.07
C GLN A 373 -14.55 16.68 17.05
N GLU A 374 -15.83 16.62 16.70
CA GLU A 374 -16.70 17.81 16.57
C GLU A 374 -16.64 18.73 17.79
N ALA A 375 -16.58 18.17 18.99
CA ALA A 375 -16.53 18.91 20.26
C ALA A 375 -15.23 19.71 20.51
N VAL A 376 -14.17 19.53 19.71
CA VAL A 376 -12.92 20.27 19.86
C VAL A 376 -12.97 21.56 19.04
N THR A 377 -12.87 22.70 19.72
CA THR A 377 -12.88 24.04 19.13
C THR A 377 -11.63 24.78 19.58
N TYR A 378 -10.88 25.31 18.61
CA TYR A 378 -9.71 26.16 18.85
C TYR A 378 -10.14 27.62 18.76
N ARG A 379 -9.49 28.51 19.53
CA ARG A 379 -9.62 29.95 19.34
C ARG A 379 -9.03 30.39 18.00
N ASP A 380 -7.82 29.93 17.69
CA ASP A 380 -7.08 30.34 16.49
C ASP A 380 -5.99 29.32 16.12
N LEU A 381 -6.38 28.21 15.49
CA LEU A 381 -5.46 27.17 15.03
C LEU A 381 -4.78 27.58 13.72
N ALA A 382 -3.44 27.70 13.73
CA ALA A 382 -2.68 28.14 12.56
C ALA A 382 -1.63 27.13 12.06
N LEU A 383 -1.19 26.17 12.88
CA LEU A 383 -0.28 25.10 12.48
C LEU A 383 -0.74 23.75 13.01
N VAL A 384 -0.76 22.75 12.13
CA VAL A 384 -0.95 21.35 12.48
C VAL A 384 0.29 20.56 12.10
N VAL A 385 0.85 19.84 13.06
CA VAL A 385 1.93 18.88 12.86
C VAL A 385 1.35 17.48 12.95
N VAL A 386 1.66 16.61 12.00
CA VAL A 386 1.24 15.21 11.99
C VAL A 386 2.46 14.32 12.04
N ASP A 387 2.56 13.43 13.02
CA ASP A 387 3.64 12.45 13.14
C ASP A 387 3.22 11.05 12.64
N GLU A 388 4.11 10.39 11.92
CA GLU A 388 3.96 9.05 11.32
C GLU A 388 2.69 8.88 10.47
N GLN A 389 2.76 9.40 9.24
CA GLN A 389 1.63 9.56 8.31
C GLN A 389 0.96 8.26 7.84
N HIS A 390 1.52 7.07 8.05
CA HIS A 390 1.03 5.84 7.40
C HIS A 390 -0.43 5.46 7.71
N ARG A 391 -1.13 6.15 8.62
CA ARG A 391 -2.55 5.95 8.94
C ARG A 391 -3.49 7.12 8.61
N PHE A 392 -3.00 8.22 8.02
CA PHE A 392 -3.77 9.46 7.84
C PHE A 392 -4.06 9.78 6.36
N GLY A 393 -5.29 9.51 5.91
CA GLY A 393 -5.73 9.68 4.52
C GLY A 393 -6.10 11.11 4.10
N VAL A 394 -6.48 11.31 2.83
CA VAL A 394 -6.90 12.63 2.28
C VAL A 394 -8.14 13.20 3.00
N ALA A 395 -9.12 12.37 3.35
CA ALA A 395 -10.38 12.81 3.94
C ALA A 395 -10.23 13.47 5.33
N GLN A 396 -9.27 13.01 6.14
CA GLN A 396 -9.00 13.59 7.46
C GLN A 396 -8.30 14.95 7.35
N ARG A 397 -7.51 15.19 6.28
CA ARG A 397 -6.93 16.50 5.97
C ARG A 397 -8.00 17.55 5.67
N LEU A 398 -9.08 17.16 5.00
CA LEU A 398 -10.23 18.05 4.75
C LEU A 398 -10.92 18.45 6.06
N MET A 399 -11.01 17.53 7.03
CA MET A 399 -11.54 17.84 8.37
C MET A 399 -10.68 18.87 9.13
N LEU A 400 -9.36 18.89 8.92
CA LEU A 400 -8.46 19.90 9.51
C LEU A 400 -8.80 21.31 9.02
N THR A 401 -9.03 21.46 7.71
CA THR A 401 -9.45 22.75 7.11
C THR A 401 -10.79 23.25 7.64
N GLY A 402 -11.67 22.35 8.12
CA GLY A 402 -12.97 22.73 8.68
C GLY A 402 -12.91 23.21 10.14
N LYS A 403 -11.80 23.00 10.84
CA LYS A 403 -11.64 23.33 12.28
C LYS A 403 -11.07 24.72 12.54
N ALA A 404 -10.51 25.37 11.53
CA ALA A 404 -9.94 26.69 11.63
C ALA A 404 -10.69 27.68 10.72
N ALA A 405 -10.80 28.93 11.15
CA ALA A 405 -11.45 29.98 10.36
C ALA A 405 -10.70 30.26 9.03
N ARG A 406 -9.39 29.98 9.00
CA ARG A 406 -8.53 29.99 7.81
C ARG A 406 -7.81 28.65 7.72
N PRO A 407 -7.46 28.15 6.53
CA PRO A 407 -6.70 26.91 6.40
C PRO A 407 -5.37 27.02 7.18
N PRO A 408 -5.09 26.11 8.13
CA PRO A 408 -3.84 26.12 8.87
C PRO A 408 -2.68 25.62 7.99
N HIS A 409 -1.46 25.98 8.36
CA HIS A 409 -0.25 25.35 7.82
C HIS A 409 -0.20 23.88 8.27
N LEU A 410 0.23 22.99 7.37
CA LEU A 410 0.34 21.56 7.63
C LEU A 410 1.80 21.11 7.46
N LEU A 411 2.37 20.59 8.54
CA LEU A 411 3.69 19.96 8.56
C LEU A 411 3.51 18.47 8.86
N VAL A 412 3.97 17.61 7.97
CA VAL A 412 3.87 16.16 8.16
C VAL A 412 5.26 15.57 8.39
N MET A 413 5.43 14.77 9.43
CA MET A 413 6.68 14.10 9.77
C MET A 413 6.58 12.62 9.46
N THR A 414 7.63 12.07 8.86
CA THR A 414 7.78 10.62 8.68
C THR A 414 9.18 10.19 9.11
N ALA A 415 9.28 9.06 9.81
CA ALA A 415 10.58 8.46 10.09
C ALA A 415 11.04 7.50 8.99
N THR A 416 10.13 7.03 8.14
CA THR A 416 10.50 6.29 6.94
C THR A 416 10.69 7.28 5.80
N PRO A 417 11.88 7.29 5.17
CA PRO A 417 12.03 7.95 3.90
C PRO A 417 11.02 7.35 2.91
N ILE A 418 10.12 8.17 2.38
CA ILE A 418 9.17 7.74 1.36
C ILE A 418 9.80 8.12 0.02
N PRO A 419 10.00 7.16 -0.91
CA PRO A 419 10.47 7.48 -2.26
C PRO A 419 9.61 8.56 -2.88
N ARG A 420 10.23 9.50 -3.61
CA ARG A 420 9.53 10.64 -4.21
C ARG A 420 8.32 10.20 -5.05
N THR A 421 8.43 9.07 -5.76
CA THR A 421 7.35 8.50 -6.56
C THR A 421 6.14 8.12 -5.71
N LEU A 422 6.33 7.50 -4.53
CA LEU A 422 5.22 7.19 -3.61
C LEU A 422 4.62 8.46 -2.98
N LEU A 423 5.47 9.44 -2.69
CA LEU A 423 5.03 10.73 -2.18
C LEU A 423 4.12 11.43 -3.21
N LEU A 424 4.51 11.45 -4.47
CA LEU A 424 3.72 11.99 -5.58
C LEU A 424 2.41 11.20 -5.80
N ALA A 425 2.43 9.87 -5.66
CA ALA A 425 1.25 9.02 -5.87
C ALA A 425 0.19 9.20 -4.77
N ASN A 426 0.60 9.15 -3.51
CA ASN A 426 -0.33 9.14 -2.37
C ASN A 426 -0.65 10.55 -1.84
N HIS A 427 0.25 11.51 -2.07
CA HIS A 427 0.17 12.82 -1.45
C HIS A 427 0.31 13.98 -2.44
N GLY A 428 0.58 13.70 -3.72
CA GLY A 428 0.89 14.72 -4.71
C GLY A 428 2.23 15.40 -4.45
N GLU A 429 2.47 16.53 -5.10
CA GLU A 429 3.60 17.43 -4.80
C GLU A 429 3.36 18.09 -3.42
N MET A 430 4.04 17.57 -2.41
CA MET A 430 4.33 18.28 -1.16
C MET A 430 5.76 18.79 -1.23
N ASP A 431 6.03 19.97 -0.67
CA ASP A 431 7.41 20.38 -0.47
C ASP A 431 8.07 19.43 0.53
N VAL A 432 9.26 18.92 0.20
CA VAL A 432 9.98 17.98 1.05
C VAL A 432 11.20 18.67 1.64
N SER A 433 11.29 18.67 2.96
CA SER A 433 12.49 19.08 3.68
C SER A 433 13.16 17.85 4.30
N ARG A 434 14.43 17.64 3.98
CA ARG A 434 15.21 16.47 4.42
C ARG A 434 16.22 16.85 5.50
N ILE A 435 16.14 16.16 6.64
CA ILE A 435 17.21 16.11 7.64
C ILE A 435 18.13 14.93 7.26
N ASP A 436 19.23 15.24 6.59
CA ASP A 436 20.26 14.31 6.09
C ASP A 436 21.46 14.18 7.06
N GLU A 437 21.46 14.91 8.18
CA GLU A 437 22.49 14.83 9.21
C GLU A 437 21.94 14.22 10.51
N MET A 438 22.73 13.36 11.15
CA MET A 438 22.43 12.82 12.48
C MET A 438 22.96 13.76 13.57
N PRO A 439 22.28 13.86 14.72
CA PRO A 439 22.77 14.64 15.86
C PRO A 439 24.17 14.17 16.32
N PRO A 440 25.02 15.10 16.79
CA PRO A 440 26.35 14.76 17.31
C PRO A 440 26.24 13.81 18.51
N GLY A 441 27.13 12.81 18.56
CA GLY A 441 27.18 11.79 19.63
C GLY A 441 26.48 10.47 19.30
N ARG A 442 25.79 10.36 18.17
CA ARG A 442 25.16 9.12 17.72
C ARG A 442 26.12 8.30 16.86
N THR A 443 26.25 7.01 17.17
CA THR A 443 27.08 6.07 16.40
C THR A 443 26.22 5.22 15.46
N PRO A 444 26.68 4.91 14.23
CA PRO A 444 25.99 3.97 13.35
C PRO A 444 25.79 2.61 14.02
N VAL A 445 24.66 1.96 13.74
CA VAL A 445 24.35 0.64 14.31
C VAL A 445 25.13 -0.42 13.55
N ASP A 446 25.92 -1.22 14.26
CA ASP A 446 26.62 -2.37 13.68
C ASP A 446 25.59 -3.48 13.39
N THR A 447 25.25 -3.63 12.11
CA THR A 447 24.23 -4.58 11.66
C THR A 447 24.90 -5.85 11.14
N ARG A 448 24.48 -7.01 11.62
CA ARG A 448 25.04 -8.31 11.23
C ARG A 448 23.94 -9.31 10.90
N VAL A 449 24.14 -10.08 9.83
CA VAL A 449 23.25 -11.17 9.43
C VAL A 449 23.82 -12.49 9.94
N VAL A 450 23.05 -13.26 10.70
CA VAL A 450 23.50 -14.49 11.38
C VAL A 450 22.53 -15.64 11.07
N SER A 451 23.05 -16.87 10.90
CA SER A 451 22.18 -18.06 10.77
C SER A 451 21.47 -18.34 12.09
N VAL A 452 20.19 -18.73 12.03
CA VAL A 452 19.43 -19.17 13.21
C VAL A 452 20.07 -20.39 13.89
N ASP A 453 20.89 -21.18 13.17
CA ASP A 453 21.65 -22.30 13.77
C ASP A 453 22.62 -21.85 14.87
N ARG A 454 23.02 -20.58 14.87
CA ARG A 454 23.92 -19.98 15.88
C ARG A 454 23.15 -19.26 16.98
N LEU A 455 21.87 -19.57 17.15
CA LEU A 455 21.00 -18.96 18.14
C LEU A 455 21.55 -19.07 19.57
N ASP A 456 22.16 -20.20 19.94
CA ASP A 456 22.78 -20.37 21.26
C ASP A 456 23.91 -19.36 21.50
N GLU A 457 24.74 -19.09 20.49
CA GLU A 457 25.79 -18.07 20.57
C GLU A 457 25.21 -16.65 20.72
N VAL A 458 24.08 -16.38 20.06
CA VAL A 458 23.35 -15.11 20.16
C VAL A 458 22.78 -14.93 21.57
N VAL A 459 22.20 -15.98 22.16
CA VAL A 459 21.68 -15.97 23.53
C VAL A 459 22.81 -15.80 24.55
N ASP A 460 23.95 -16.44 24.35
CA ASP A 460 25.14 -16.22 25.20
C ASP A 460 25.69 -14.80 25.04
N GLY A 461 25.65 -14.25 23.83
CA GLY A 461 25.97 -12.84 23.57
C GLY A 461 25.03 -11.88 24.28
N LEU A 462 23.73 -12.16 24.23
CA LEU A 462 22.70 -11.43 24.96
C LEU A 462 22.95 -11.47 26.47
N ALA A 463 23.27 -12.63 27.04
CA ALA A 463 23.59 -12.75 28.46
C ALA A 463 24.77 -11.84 28.88
N ARG A 464 25.84 -11.80 28.06
CA ARG A 464 26.99 -10.89 28.28
C ARG A 464 26.60 -9.42 28.17
N HIS A 465 25.79 -9.06 27.17
CA HIS A 465 25.29 -7.70 26.96
C HIS A 465 24.46 -7.22 28.15
N LEU A 466 23.60 -8.08 28.66
CA LEU A 466 22.80 -7.82 29.84
C LEU A 466 23.63 -7.73 31.14
N ALA A 467 24.78 -8.40 31.21
CA ALA A 467 25.67 -8.32 32.37
C ALA A 467 26.37 -6.95 32.48
N SER A 468 26.50 -6.20 31.38
CA SER A 468 27.02 -4.82 31.40
C SER A 468 25.98 -3.78 31.81
N GLY A 469 24.77 -4.19 32.22
CA GLY A 469 23.67 -3.29 32.57
C GLY A 469 22.93 -2.69 31.37
N ALA A 470 23.26 -3.12 30.15
CA ALA A 470 22.55 -2.70 28.95
C ALA A 470 21.26 -3.51 28.74
N GLN A 471 20.37 -2.98 27.91
CA GLN A 471 19.09 -3.62 27.58
C GLN A 471 19.04 -4.04 26.11
N ALA A 472 18.13 -4.96 25.79
CA ALA A 472 17.96 -5.50 24.45
C ALA A 472 16.49 -5.66 24.04
N TYR A 473 16.24 -5.53 22.74
CA TYR A 473 14.99 -5.91 22.10
C TYR A 473 15.16 -7.25 21.38
N TRP A 474 14.13 -8.08 21.45
CA TRP A 474 14.05 -9.35 20.74
C TRP A 474 12.72 -9.44 19.98
N VAL A 475 12.78 -9.49 18.65
CA VAL A 475 11.60 -9.41 17.78
C VAL A 475 11.34 -10.76 17.11
N CYS A 476 10.13 -11.28 17.28
CA CYS A 476 9.67 -12.49 16.61
C CYS A 476 8.69 -12.14 15.46
N PRO A 477 8.92 -12.63 14.23
CA PRO A 477 8.06 -12.38 13.07
C PRO A 477 6.69 -13.05 13.15
N LEU A 478 5.79 -12.56 12.31
CA LEU A 478 4.53 -13.21 11.98
C LEU A 478 4.82 -14.35 11.00
N VAL A 479 4.39 -15.58 11.32
CA VAL A 479 4.35 -16.68 10.34
C VAL A 479 2.92 -16.76 9.81
N ALA A 480 2.77 -16.74 8.49
CA ALA A 480 1.52 -16.44 7.78
C ALA A 480 0.38 -17.49 7.91
N GLU A 481 0.38 -18.38 8.90
CA GLU A 481 -0.58 -19.50 8.96
C GLU A 481 -1.67 -19.38 10.03
N SER A 482 -1.56 -18.51 11.05
CA SER A 482 -2.70 -18.10 11.90
C SER A 482 -2.28 -17.14 13.01
N GLU A 483 -3.19 -16.25 13.46
CA GLU A 483 -2.95 -15.40 14.63
C GLU A 483 -2.74 -16.19 15.95
N THR A 484 -3.14 -17.46 16.00
CA THR A 484 -2.86 -18.37 17.11
C THR A 484 -1.42 -18.85 17.15
N SER A 485 -0.75 -18.96 15.99
CA SER A 485 0.67 -19.31 15.91
C SER A 485 1.60 -18.17 16.33
N GLU A 486 1.12 -16.92 16.30
CA GLU A 486 1.88 -15.70 16.63
C GLU A 486 2.27 -15.62 18.11
N LEU A 487 1.32 -15.91 18.99
CA LEU A 487 1.52 -15.87 20.43
C LEU A 487 2.49 -16.97 20.86
N ALA A 488 2.31 -18.16 20.30
CA ALA A 488 3.10 -19.33 20.66
C ALA A 488 4.60 -19.08 20.45
N ALA A 489 5.01 -18.49 19.32
CA ALA A 489 6.43 -18.26 19.03
C ALA A 489 7.09 -17.21 19.97
N ALA A 490 6.39 -16.10 20.26
CA ALA A 490 6.92 -15.08 21.16
C ALA A 490 6.90 -15.54 22.63
N GLU A 491 5.88 -16.27 23.05
CA GLU A 491 5.77 -16.87 24.38
C GLU A 491 6.84 -17.94 24.59
N GLU A 492 7.00 -18.87 23.63
CA GLU A 492 8.03 -19.90 23.67
C GLU A 492 9.43 -19.30 23.75
N ARG A 493 9.71 -18.26 22.95
CA ARG A 493 10.99 -17.55 23.01
C ARG A 493 11.18 -16.87 24.36
N ALA A 494 10.16 -16.20 24.89
CA ALA A 494 10.23 -15.57 26.20
C ALA A 494 10.50 -16.60 27.30
N GLU A 495 9.84 -17.75 27.30
CA GLU A 495 10.08 -18.83 28.26
C GLU A 495 11.52 -19.37 28.16
N LEU A 496 12.02 -19.63 26.95
CA LEU A 496 13.41 -20.06 26.75
C LEU A 496 14.40 -19.03 27.30
N LEU A 497 14.19 -17.75 27.02
CA LEU A 497 15.03 -16.67 27.53
C LEU A 497 14.91 -16.52 29.06
N ARG A 498 13.74 -16.72 29.64
CA ARG A 498 13.54 -16.71 31.11
C ARG A 498 14.31 -17.85 31.77
N LEU A 499 14.30 -19.04 31.20
CA LEU A 499 15.08 -20.19 31.69
C LEU A 499 16.59 -19.90 31.68
N ARG A 500 17.07 -19.18 30.67
CA ARG A 500 18.50 -18.90 30.51
C ARG A 500 19.00 -17.65 31.25
N LEU A 501 18.18 -16.60 31.32
CA LEU A 501 18.56 -15.25 31.80
C LEU A 501 17.91 -14.87 33.14
N GLY A 502 16.93 -15.64 33.61
CA GLY A 502 16.12 -15.36 34.79
C GLY A 502 14.77 -14.73 34.45
N ALA A 503 13.72 -15.15 35.16
CA ALA A 503 12.33 -14.76 34.90
C ALA A 503 12.10 -13.23 34.97
N ASP A 504 12.73 -12.57 35.94
CA ASP A 504 12.52 -11.13 36.20
C ASP A 504 13.17 -10.22 35.15
N ARG A 505 14.08 -10.76 34.33
CA ARG A 505 14.84 -9.99 33.33
C ARG A 505 14.20 -9.97 31.96
N VAL A 506 13.14 -10.75 31.72
CA VAL A 506 12.52 -10.93 30.39
C VAL A 506 11.05 -10.51 30.41
N GLY A 507 10.75 -9.43 29.71
CA GLY A 507 9.41 -8.94 29.45
C GLY A 507 8.87 -9.48 28.13
N LEU A 508 7.56 -9.67 28.04
CA LEU A 508 6.86 -10.07 26.83
C LEU A 508 5.80 -9.03 26.49
N VAL A 509 5.75 -8.58 25.23
CA VAL A 509 4.71 -7.68 24.70
C VAL A 509 4.18 -8.22 23.38
N HIS A 510 2.87 -8.44 23.29
CA HIS A 510 2.22 -8.90 22.05
C HIS A 510 0.88 -8.19 21.81
N GLY A 511 0.41 -8.21 20.56
CA GLY A 511 -0.79 -7.48 20.10
C GLY A 511 -2.04 -7.70 20.96
N ARG A 512 -2.28 -8.91 21.46
CA ARG A 512 -3.47 -9.28 22.25
C ARG A 512 -3.47 -8.88 23.74
N MET A 513 -2.34 -8.39 24.29
CA MET A 513 -2.34 -7.93 25.68
C MET A 513 -3.26 -6.70 25.87
N LYS A 514 -3.91 -6.61 27.03
CA LYS A 514 -4.72 -5.42 27.36
C LYS A 514 -3.79 -4.22 27.53
N GLY A 515 -4.28 -3.03 27.18
CA GLY A 515 -3.51 -1.78 27.26
C GLY A 515 -2.74 -1.59 28.57
N PRO A 516 -3.40 -1.71 29.75
CA PRO A 516 -2.73 -1.56 31.04
C PRO A 516 -1.58 -2.54 31.28
N ASP A 517 -1.72 -3.79 30.82
CA ASP A 517 -0.69 -4.83 31.01
C ASP A 517 0.54 -4.54 30.15
N LYS A 518 0.32 -4.08 28.90
CA LYS A 518 1.41 -3.60 28.03
C LYS A 518 2.12 -2.41 28.65
N ASP A 519 1.35 -1.43 29.11
CA ASP A 519 1.87 -0.19 29.70
C ASP A 519 2.75 -0.51 30.94
N ALA A 520 2.33 -1.47 31.77
CA ALA A 520 3.10 -1.92 32.93
C ALA A 520 4.43 -2.60 32.55
N VAL A 521 4.43 -3.52 31.58
CA VAL A 521 5.67 -4.17 31.12
C VAL A 521 6.63 -3.15 30.50
N MET A 522 6.11 -2.22 29.70
CA MET A 522 6.90 -1.17 29.08
C MET A 522 7.50 -0.21 30.12
N ALA A 523 6.75 0.17 31.17
CA ALA A 523 7.26 1.01 32.24
C ALA A 523 8.43 0.34 32.98
N ARG A 524 8.32 -0.96 33.29
CA ARG A 524 9.39 -1.74 33.92
C ARG A 524 10.62 -1.87 33.03
N PHE A 525 10.42 -2.05 31.73
CA PHE A 525 11.52 -2.04 30.76
C PHE A 525 12.19 -0.66 30.70
N GLN A 526 11.43 0.43 30.65
CA GLN A 526 12.00 1.78 30.64
C GLN A 526 12.76 2.12 31.93
N ALA A 527 12.31 1.60 33.08
CA ALA A 527 12.98 1.74 34.36
C ALA A 527 14.27 0.91 34.50
N GLY A 528 14.57 0.02 33.55
CA GLY A 528 15.74 -0.85 33.60
C GLY A 528 15.56 -2.11 34.46
N GLU A 529 14.35 -2.37 34.98
CA GLU A 529 14.05 -3.58 35.75
C GLU A 529 14.08 -4.84 34.88
N ILE A 530 13.62 -4.69 33.63
CA ILE A 530 13.64 -5.76 32.62
C ILE A 530 14.84 -5.53 31.69
N GLY A 531 15.67 -6.56 31.51
CA GLY A 531 16.84 -6.48 30.63
C GLY A 531 16.50 -6.71 29.15
N VAL A 532 15.53 -7.59 28.86
CA VAL A 532 15.14 -7.97 27.50
C VAL A 532 13.64 -7.82 27.30
N LEU A 533 13.25 -7.14 26.23
CA LEU A 533 11.86 -7.08 25.80
C LEU A 533 11.66 -7.98 24.57
N VAL A 534 10.95 -9.09 24.76
CA VAL A 534 10.49 -9.96 23.68
C VAL A 534 9.18 -9.41 23.15
N ALA A 535 9.08 -9.19 21.84
CA ALA A 535 7.87 -8.69 21.22
C ALA A 535 7.60 -9.30 19.85
N THR A 536 6.34 -9.37 19.47
CA THR A 536 5.96 -9.62 18.07
C THR A 536 6.20 -8.36 17.23
N THR A 537 6.04 -8.48 15.91
CA THR A 537 6.20 -7.41 14.89
C THR A 537 5.48 -6.09 15.22
N VAL A 538 4.56 -6.11 16.17
CA VAL A 538 3.97 -4.94 16.83
C VAL A 538 4.94 -4.29 17.83
N ILE A 539 6.17 -3.96 17.42
CA ILE A 539 6.91 -2.85 18.05
C ILE A 539 6.50 -1.54 17.35
N GLU A 540 5.19 -1.28 17.36
CA GLU A 540 4.63 0.06 17.15
C GLU A 540 4.62 0.89 18.43
N VAL A 541 5.11 0.33 19.54
CA VAL A 541 5.20 1.05 20.80
C VAL A 541 6.42 1.95 20.71
N GLY A 542 6.18 3.23 20.40
CA GLY A 542 7.15 4.29 20.12
C GLY A 542 8.18 4.62 21.21
N VAL A 543 8.30 3.80 22.25
CA VAL A 543 9.05 4.08 23.45
C VAL A 543 10.55 4.07 23.17
N ASP A 544 11.17 5.21 23.46
CA ASP A 544 12.61 5.43 23.41
C ASP A 544 13.23 4.94 24.72
N VAL A 545 14.10 3.93 24.65
CA VAL A 545 14.87 3.43 25.79
C VAL A 545 16.36 3.62 25.50
N PRO A 546 17.01 4.69 26.02
CA PRO A 546 18.41 5.00 25.71
C PRO A 546 19.41 3.90 26.09
N ALA A 547 19.10 3.08 27.10
CA ALA A 547 19.94 1.96 27.54
C ALA A 547 19.81 0.71 26.63
N ALA A 548 18.82 0.67 25.73
CA ALA A 548 18.66 -0.41 24.77
C ALA A 548 19.62 -0.24 23.59
N SER A 549 20.65 -1.10 23.55
CA SER A 549 21.74 -1.04 22.57
C SER A 549 21.88 -2.32 21.75
N LEU A 550 21.07 -3.35 21.99
CA LEU A 550 21.04 -4.58 21.21
C LEU A 550 19.63 -4.81 20.64
N MET A 551 19.54 -5.02 19.33
CA MET A 551 18.33 -5.43 18.63
C MET A 551 18.56 -6.82 18.03
N VAL A 552 17.69 -7.78 18.34
CA VAL A 552 17.70 -9.11 17.73
C VAL A 552 16.38 -9.32 17.00
N ILE A 553 16.44 -9.67 15.72
CA ILE A 553 15.25 -9.91 14.87
C ILE A 553 15.33 -11.34 14.36
N GLU A 554 14.39 -12.19 14.78
CA GLU A 554 14.25 -13.55 14.25
C GLU A 554 13.60 -13.53 12.86
N HIS A 555 13.87 -14.58 12.06
CA HIS A 555 13.47 -14.73 10.66
C HIS A 555 13.35 -13.41 9.90
N ALA A 556 14.44 -12.64 9.89
CA ALA A 556 14.49 -11.30 9.32
C ALA A 556 14.11 -11.26 7.84
N GLU A 557 14.22 -12.39 7.13
CA GLU A 557 13.75 -12.58 5.75
C GLU A 557 12.25 -12.33 5.54
N ASN A 558 11.44 -12.50 6.59
CA ASN A 558 10.00 -12.32 6.52
C ASN A 558 9.58 -10.84 6.67
N PHE A 559 10.53 -9.95 6.97
CA PHE A 559 10.25 -8.53 7.11
C PHE A 559 10.62 -7.75 5.85
N GLY A 560 9.85 -6.71 5.57
CA GLY A 560 10.19 -5.70 4.57
C GLY A 560 11.33 -4.78 5.04
N LEU A 561 12.05 -4.13 4.11
CA LEU A 561 13.21 -3.28 4.49
C LEU A 561 12.80 -2.12 5.39
N ALA A 562 11.69 -1.46 5.08
CA ALA A 562 11.19 -0.35 5.89
C ALA A 562 10.95 -0.78 7.35
N GLN A 563 10.39 -1.97 7.56
CA GLN A 563 10.16 -2.52 8.91
C GLN A 563 11.48 -2.84 9.61
N LEU A 564 12.42 -3.49 8.92
CA LEU A 564 13.74 -3.79 9.47
C LEU A 564 14.50 -2.50 9.84
N HIS A 565 14.40 -1.45 9.03
CA HIS A 565 14.99 -0.14 9.31
C HIS A 565 14.37 0.54 10.51
N GLN A 566 13.03 0.53 10.62
CA GLN A 566 12.33 1.05 11.81
C GLN A 566 12.74 0.31 13.08
N LEU A 567 12.81 -1.02 13.04
CA LEU A 567 13.25 -1.84 14.18
C LEU A 567 14.71 -1.54 14.53
N ARG A 568 15.61 -1.50 13.55
CA ARG A 568 17.01 -1.10 13.76
C ARG A 568 17.13 0.28 14.42
N GLY A 569 16.29 1.24 14.00
CA GLY A 569 16.25 2.60 14.56
C GLY A 569 15.74 2.70 16.00
N ARG A 570 15.24 1.61 16.60
CA ARG A 570 14.87 1.56 18.02
C ARG A 570 16.08 1.48 18.95
N VAL A 571 17.24 1.04 18.44
CA VAL A 571 18.51 1.05 19.17
C VAL A 571 19.42 2.18 18.67
N GLY A 572 20.50 2.48 19.40
CA GLY A 572 21.43 3.55 19.01
C GLY A 572 20.98 4.94 19.41
N ARG A 573 20.21 5.08 20.49
CA ARG A 573 19.74 6.37 21.01
C ARG A 573 20.63 6.96 22.11
N GLY A 574 21.47 6.12 22.74
CA GLY A 574 22.52 6.55 23.66
C GLY A 574 23.90 6.69 22.99
N THR A 575 24.91 6.97 23.79
CA THR A 575 26.33 7.01 23.37
C THR A 575 26.96 5.61 23.22
N ALA A 576 26.29 4.58 23.71
CA ALA A 576 26.74 3.20 23.62
C ALA A 576 26.71 2.68 22.17
N LYS A 577 27.76 1.95 21.77
CA LYS A 577 27.78 1.25 20.48
C LYS A 577 26.60 0.28 20.42
N SER A 578 25.76 0.44 19.42
CA SER A 578 24.55 -0.37 19.26
C SER A 578 24.71 -1.40 18.16
N VAL A 579 24.12 -2.58 18.38
CA VAL A 579 24.24 -3.73 17.49
C VAL A 579 22.84 -4.20 17.08
N CYS A 580 22.67 -4.52 15.80
CA CYS A 580 21.46 -5.14 15.26
C CYS A 580 21.80 -6.50 14.65
N LEU A 581 21.22 -7.56 15.19
CA LEU A 581 21.38 -8.94 14.73
C LEU A 581 20.14 -9.37 13.95
N LEU A 582 20.31 -9.66 12.67
CA LEU A 582 19.29 -10.19 11.78
C LEU A 582 19.47 -11.70 11.67
N LEU A 583 18.63 -12.47 12.35
CA LEU A 583 18.69 -13.94 12.29
C LEU A 583 17.91 -14.41 11.08
N ARG A 584 18.53 -15.26 10.27
CA ARG A 584 17.95 -15.83 9.05
C ARG A 584 17.87 -17.34 9.07
N SER A 585 16.87 -17.91 8.39
CA SER A 585 16.84 -19.34 8.09
C SER A 585 17.88 -19.73 7.01
N GLN A 586 17.99 -21.04 6.74
CA GLN A 586 18.87 -21.56 5.69
C GLN A 586 18.29 -21.37 4.27
N ALA A 587 16.97 -21.42 4.14
CA ALA A 587 16.28 -21.31 2.85
C ALA A 587 15.91 -19.85 2.56
N LEU A 588 16.80 -19.12 1.88
CA LEU A 588 16.56 -17.75 1.44
C LEU A 588 16.26 -17.68 -0.06
N SER A 589 15.20 -16.97 -0.42
CA SER A 589 15.02 -16.47 -1.78
C SER A 589 16.15 -15.49 -2.14
N GLU A 590 16.37 -15.30 -3.44
CA GLU A 590 17.32 -14.30 -3.94
C GLU A 590 16.97 -12.89 -3.46
N THR A 591 15.69 -12.54 -3.54
CA THR A 591 15.14 -11.25 -3.06
C THR A 591 15.37 -11.04 -1.55
N ALA A 592 15.18 -12.05 -0.71
CA ALA A 592 15.42 -11.96 0.73
C ALA A 592 16.91 -11.80 1.05
N ARG A 593 17.78 -12.44 0.26
CA ARG A 593 19.24 -12.30 0.42
C ARG A 593 19.71 -10.89 0.10
N GLU A 594 19.26 -10.32 -1.02
CA GLU A 594 19.57 -8.95 -1.41
C GLU A 594 19.07 -7.94 -0.36
N ARG A 595 17.85 -8.17 0.15
CA ARG A 595 17.25 -7.36 1.21
C ARG A 595 18.11 -7.29 2.48
N LEU A 596 18.50 -8.45 3.01
CA LEU A 596 19.30 -8.54 4.22
C LEU A 596 20.72 -8.00 4.02
N ALA A 597 21.29 -8.18 2.82
CA ALA A 597 22.59 -7.59 2.46
C ALA A 597 22.51 -6.06 2.47
N LEU A 598 21.47 -5.47 1.88
CA LEU A 598 21.29 -4.03 1.88
C LEU A 598 21.16 -3.46 3.31
N MET A 599 20.38 -4.10 4.18
CA MET A 599 20.25 -3.68 5.59
C MET A 599 21.57 -3.69 6.35
N ARG A 600 22.50 -4.59 5.98
CA ARG A 600 23.84 -4.68 6.56
C ARG A 600 24.76 -3.59 6.02
N ASP A 601 24.68 -3.33 4.72
CA ASP A 601 25.68 -2.52 4.01
C ASP A 601 25.42 -1.01 4.11
N THR A 602 24.17 -0.59 4.37
CA THR A 602 23.83 0.84 4.55
C THR A 602 23.06 1.13 5.83
N ASN A 603 23.38 2.25 6.47
CA ASN A 603 22.60 2.83 7.56
C ASN A 603 21.64 3.93 7.06
N ASP A 604 21.75 4.35 5.81
CA ASP A 604 20.92 5.42 5.24
C ASP A 604 19.52 4.90 4.91
N GLY A 605 18.53 5.31 5.71
CA GLY A 605 17.13 4.96 5.50
C GLY A 605 16.58 5.35 4.12
N PHE A 606 17.15 6.35 3.45
CA PHE A 606 16.69 6.81 2.13
C PHE A 606 17.07 5.82 1.04
N VAL A 607 18.33 5.37 1.06
CA VAL A 607 18.81 4.30 0.15
C VAL A 607 18.02 3.02 0.39
N ILE A 608 17.74 2.71 1.66
CA ILE A 608 16.93 1.54 2.02
C ILE A 608 15.53 1.63 1.44
N ALA A 609 14.85 2.78 1.54
CA ALA A 609 13.49 2.94 1.04
C ALA A 609 13.39 2.91 -0.49
N GLU A 610 14.36 3.48 -1.20
CA GLU A 610 14.43 3.44 -2.66
C GLU A 610 14.64 2.01 -3.17
N LYS A 611 15.55 1.26 -2.53
CA LYS A 611 15.75 -0.15 -2.85
C LYS A 611 14.61 -1.04 -2.38
N ASP A 612 13.88 -0.70 -1.33
CA ASP A 612 12.64 -1.41 -0.93
C ASP A 612 11.57 -1.30 -2.01
N LEU A 613 11.43 -0.11 -2.61
CA LEU A 613 10.54 0.12 -3.75
C LEU A 613 10.96 -0.72 -4.97
N GLU A 614 12.25 -0.78 -5.27
CA GLU A 614 12.77 -1.59 -6.38
C GLU A 614 12.62 -3.10 -6.14
N LEU A 615 13.03 -3.60 -4.96
CA LEU A 615 13.16 -5.03 -4.65
C LEU A 615 11.82 -5.73 -4.39
N ARG A 616 10.82 -5.01 -3.89
CA ARG A 616 9.50 -5.61 -3.66
C ARG A 616 8.74 -5.88 -4.96
N GLY A 617 9.15 -5.26 -6.07
CA GLY A 617 8.21 -4.98 -7.14
C GLY A 617 7.09 -4.09 -6.59
N GLY A 618 6.35 -3.44 -7.45
CA GLY A 618 5.33 -2.53 -6.98
C GLY A 618 4.24 -3.23 -6.11
N GLY A 619 4.05 -4.55 -6.30
CA GLY A 619 2.91 -5.35 -5.82
C GLY A 619 2.51 -5.25 -4.34
N GLU A 620 3.42 -4.89 -3.43
CA GLU A 620 3.15 -4.79 -1.98
C GLU A 620 3.16 -3.34 -1.43
N LEU A 621 3.52 -2.36 -2.27
CA LEU A 621 3.71 -0.96 -1.85
C LEU A 621 2.44 -0.23 -1.46
N LEU A 622 1.33 -0.83 -1.81
CA LEU A 622 0.01 -0.28 -1.65
C LEU A 622 -0.72 -1.14 -0.65
N GLY A 623 -0.56 -0.83 0.63
CA GLY A 623 -1.50 -1.21 1.70
C GLY A 623 -2.89 -0.58 1.49
N LEU A 624 -3.40 -0.59 0.26
CA LEU A 624 -4.67 -0.02 -0.21
C LEU A 624 -5.89 -0.64 0.48
N LYS A 625 -5.73 -1.75 1.21
CA LYS A 625 -6.78 -2.22 2.15
C LYS A 625 -7.01 -1.29 3.35
N GLN A 626 -6.27 -0.20 3.51
CA GLN A 626 -6.37 0.69 4.66
C GLN A 626 -7.20 1.95 4.34
N SER A 627 -8.50 1.84 4.63
CA SER A 627 -9.43 2.91 4.98
C SER A 627 -9.17 4.30 4.38
N GLY A 628 -9.59 4.52 3.12
CA GLY A 628 -10.12 5.81 2.68
C GLY A 628 -9.44 6.53 1.52
N ASP A 629 -8.32 6.03 0.98
CA ASP A 629 -7.79 6.49 -0.32
C ASP A 629 -8.26 5.53 -1.42
N ALA A 630 -8.65 6.05 -2.59
CA ALA A 630 -9.23 5.22 -3.65
C ALA A 630 -8.14 4.40 -4.37
N ASP A 631 -8.31 3.08 -4.30
CA ASP A 631 -7.50 2.04 -4.93
C ASP A 631 -7.27 2.31 -6.42
N TYR A 632 -6.02 2.12 -6.88
CA TYR A 632 -5.73 1.96 -8.30
C TYR A 632 -6.25 0.59 -8.74
N ARG A 633 -7.18 0.56 -9.68
CA ARG A 633 -7.87 -0.63 -10.20
C ARG A 633 -7.15 -1.23 -11.39
N VAL A 634 -6.53 -0.39 -12.21
CA VAL A 634 -5.91 -0.78 -13.48
C VAL A 634 -4.40 -0.74 -13.39
N ALA A 635 -3.84 0.33 -12.83
CA ALA A 635 -2.40 0.52 -12.79
C ALA A 635 -1.76 -0.52 -11.87
N SER A 636 -0.99 -1.44 -12.45
CA SER A 636 -0.10 -2.27 -11.65
C SER A 636 0.92 -1.37 -10.96
N PRO A 637 1.40 -1.76 -9.80
CA PRO A 637 2.38 -0.93 -9.12
C PRO A 637 3.72 -0.73 -9.85
N GLU A 638 4.16 -1.69 -10.69
CA GLU A 638 5.31 -1.52 -11.59
C GLU A 638 5.04 -0.41 -12.62
N GLN A 639 3.82 -0.40 -13.19
CA GLN A 639 3.38 0.67 -14.08
C GLN A 639 3.27 2.00 -13.34
N LEU A 640 2.82 2.02 -12.08
CA LEU A 640 2.75 3.23 -11.28
C LEU A 640 4.14 3.89 -11.15
N VAL A 641 5.18 3.13 -10.83
CA VAL A 641 6.55 3.66 -10.74
C VAL A 641 7.01 4.26 -12.08
N ARG A 642 6.72 3.58 -13.19
CA ARG A 642 7.13 4.01 -14.55
C ARG A 642 6.34 5.19 -15.09
N LEU A 643 5.02 5.20 -14.88
CA LEU A 643 4.08 6.10 -15.55
C LEU A 643 3.71 7.33 -14.71
N LEU A 644 3.86 7.28 -13.38
CA LEU A 644 3.51 8.40 -12.52
C LEU A 644 4.26 9.69 -12.84
N PRO A 645 5.60 9.71 -13.06
CA PRO A 645 6.28 10.95 -13.44
C PRO A 645 5.73 11.55 -14.73
N ILE A 646 5.38 10.70 -15.70
CA ILE A 646 4.84 11.11 -17.00
C ILE A 646 3.45 11.71 -16.82
N ALA A 647 2.57 11.03 -16.10
CA ALA A 647 1.22 11.49 -15.81
C ALA A 647 1.22 12.77 -14.97
N HIS A 648 2.19 12.91 -14.06
CA HIS A 648 2.38 14.11 -13.25
C HIS A 648 2.81 15.30 -14.10
N ASP A 649 3.81 15.13 -14.98
CA ASP A 649 4.26 16.20 -15.87
C ASP A 649 3.15 16.65 -16.83
N ASP A 650 2.35 15.71 -17.34
CA ASP A 650 1.21 16.03 -18.20
C ASP A 650 0.07 16.74 -17.43
N ALA A 651 -0.23 16.28 -16.21
CA ALA A 651 -1.19 16.95 -15.34
C ALA A 651 -0.73 18.38 -15.00
N ARG A 652 0.56 18.59 -14.74
CA ARG A 652 1.11 19.93 -14.52
C ARG A 652 0.98 20.80 -15.75
N LEU A 653 1.32 20.27 -16.93
CA LEU A 653 1.17 20.97 -18.20
C LEU A 653 -0.28 21.41 -18.41
N PHE A 654 -1.23 20.52 -18.16
CA PHE A 654 -2.66 20.81 -18.27
C PHE A 654 -3.12 21.93 -17.32
N ILE A 655 -2.67 21.92 -16.07
CA ILE A 655 -3.06 22.94 -15.07
C ILE A 655 -2.38 24.29 -15.33
N GLU A 656 -1.08 24.30 -15.60
CA GLU A 656 -0.28 25.53 -15.70
C GLU A 656 -0.38 26.22 -17.07
N ARG A 657 -0.37 25.45 -18.16
CA ARG A 657 -0.35 25.98 -19.54
C ARG A 657 -1.75 26.12 -20.12
N ASP A 658 -2.59 25.11 -19.94
CA ASP A 658 -3.90 25.03 -20.61
C ASP A 658 -5.02 25.70 -19.78
N GLY A 659 -4.69 26.33 -18.65
CA GLY A 659 -5.65 26.98 -17.75
C GLY A 659 -6.62 26.01 -17.07
N GLY A 660 -6.37 24.70 -17.19
CA GLY A 660 -7.08 23.59 -16.53
C GLY A 660 -8.54 23.36 -16.90
N ILE A 661 -9.24 24.31 -17.54
CA ILE A 661 -10.71 24.30 -17.56
C ILE A 661 -11.29 24.58 -18.94
N GLU A 662 -10.60 25.35 -19.78
CA GLU A 662 -11.14 25.82 -21.06
C GLU A 662 -10.65 24.97 -22.25
N GLY A 663 -11.55 24.73 -23.20
CA GLY A 663 -11.26 24.01 -24.44
C GLY A 663 -11.56 22.51 -24.41
N THR A 664 -11.36 21.87 -25.56
CA THR A 664 -11.73 20.47 -25.81
C THR A 664 -11.04 19.48 -24.89
N ARG A 665 -9.78 19.74 -24.53
CA ARG A 665 -9.01 18.92 -23.59
C ARG A 665 -9.55 19.04 -22.16
N GLY A 666 -9.97 20.22 -21.71
CA GLY A 666 -10.55 20.41 -20.38
C GLY A 666 -11.83 19.59 -20.18
N GLU A 667 -12.69 19.55 -21.20
CA GLU A 667 -13.89 18.70 -21.20
C GLU A 667 -13.54 17.21 -21.15
N ALA A 668 -12.54 16.77 -21.93
CA ALA A 668 -12.05 15.40 -21.94
C ALA A 668 -11.47 14.98 -20.57
N VAL A 669 -10.65 15.81 -19.96
CA VAL A 669 -10.08 15.58 -18.62
C VAL A 669 -11.19 15.52 -17.56
N ARG A 670 -12.24 16.35 -17.68
CA ARG A 670 -13.40 16.26 -16.79
C ARG A 670 -14.09 14.91 -16.91
N LEU A 671 -14.26 14.37 -18.12
CA LEU A 671 -14.81 13.04 -18.33
C LEU A 671 -13.92 11.97 -17.69
N CYS A 672 -12.59 12.08 -17.87
CA CYS A 672 -11.60 11.19 -17.25
C CYS A 672 -11.71 11.20 -15.71
N LEU A 673 -11.81 12.37 -15.07
CA LEU A 673 -12.02 12.48 -13.62
C LEU A 673 -13.30 11.79 -13.14
N TYR A 674 -14.41 11.91 -13.87
CA TYR A 674 -15.64 11.21 -13.52
C TYR A 674 -15.55 9.70 -13.76
N LEU A 675 -14.86 9.26 -14.81
CA LEU A 675 -14.66 7.85 -15.15
C LEU A 675 -13.91 7.10 -14.03
N PHE A 676 -12.87 7.74 -13.47
CA PHE A 676 -12.08 7.19 -12.36
C PHE A 676 -12.57 7.63 -10.97
N GLU A 677 -13.79 8.17 -10.87
CA GLU A 677 -14.44 8.55 -9.59
C GLU A 677 -13.59 9.53 -8.75
N ARG A 678 -12.88 10.43 -9.43
CA ARG A 678 -12.13 11.54 -8.84
C ARG A 678 -12.91 12.86 -8.91
N ASP A 679 -14.23 12.79 -8.92
CA ASP A 679 -15.12 13.92 -9.19
C ASP A 679 -15.23 14.93 -8.05
N ALA A 680 -14.76 14.58 -6.84
CA ALA A 680 -14.60 15.53 -5.74
C ALA A 680 -13.69 16.73 -6.10
N ALA A 681 -12.79 16.57 -7.07
CA ALA A 681 -11.96 17.66 -7.60
C ALA A 681 -12.70 18.53 -8.65
N VAL A 682 -13.80 18.06 -9.24
CA VAL A 682 -14.49 18.75 -10.34
C VAL A 682 -15.14 20.08 -9.94
N PRO A 683 -15.71 20.26 -8.73
CA PRO A 683 -16.16 21.58 -8.30
C PRO A 683 -15.04 22.63 -8.28
N LEU A 684 -13.80 22.20 -8.00
CA LEU A 684 -12.63 23.09 -7.96
C LEU A 684 -12.18 23.54 -9.36
N LEU A 685 -12.45 22.72 -10.39
CA LEU A 685 -12.32 23.13 -11.79
C LEU A 685 -13.26 24.29 -12.16
N ARG A 686 -14.37 24.51 -11.46
CA ARG A 686 -15.31 25.59 -11.82
C ARG A 686 -15.05 26.90 -11.06
N SER A 687 -14.19 26.86 -10.05
CA SER A 687 -13.88 27.98 -9.17
C SER A 687 -12.54 28.67 -9.48
N GLY A 688 -11.82 28.19 -10.50
CA GLY A 688 -10.55 28.75 -10.99
C GLY A 688 -10.76 29.94 -11.89
#